data_AF-A0A543FWV1-F1
#
_entry.id   AF-A0A543FWV1-F1
#
_cell.length_a   1.000
_cell.length_b   1.000
_cell.length_c   1.000
_cell.angle_alpha   90.00
_cell.angle_beta   90.00
_cell.angle_gamma   90.00
#
_symmetry.space_group_name_H-M   'P 1'
#
loop_
_entity.id
_entity.type
_entity.pdbx_description
1 polymer ?
#
loop_
_entity_poly.entity_id
_entity_poly.type
_entity_poly.pdbx_seq_one_letter_code
_entity_poly.pdbx_strand_id
1 'polypeptide(L)'
;MTSSRTRRQGIARIILASLAISALALPATAASAAAAAPAPGGVAMVQSSPPAGDGGSSDPGGGGGGASEPEPEPEPEPEPEPEPDPQPDPDPAPAPRPSGPSQAELEEKRRAEQERKAAEKAEKEAAEAAAKAAEKARKAEERARREAAERAEQAAKARSSWDERGRPRQMVTVRVDRVEVVDNGRLTTLVPRRPGVLSLKELDRMLPADWVTIDGDTATVNMAIVLTPGVNFEIADIPTVKVLGGPETPDACPIYTGSGRLTLKNTTLSGVDRGGQPLPMEAAGRPFLEAATGGEIHATDVTITDMGVPEHGQVTAEPAVGFNPNSTGSLVRTTLQRNNIGVEVSRAQNVNLDGVTVTESQTDGIVLNADKGTRMANLRAENNGGNGMFVGGANSNRSVSGLTTKNNALYGLVVTQQDGAKVSGIATEADKAGGLRLNQVKNIEITDYTATDQPIGIFTHVGSTGIVLDNIRTSGGRRGVVIEKSTLNLELKNSTIEGSRVAGVNVGGKEVRINGVQITDAKAGVRLERGAAHVQLTGMTIDGGRDGVVSSAGAADVTITDLTANNVSDGAIRLATPNAVVNGGTITGGSTGIQVTAPATISAVAINGPSAGMRVRSPEMVRAENVAIEATSLGLDVAPGSQLVLANSSVHALEAVRGVFVPEGVNNISLPPLNLLAAMGVPLILLAIVLEQVHSFRQRKVGGNKKRLPPAIPVGAG
;
A
#
# COMPACT_ATOMS: atom_id res chain seq x y z
N MET A 1 -41.60 35.07 14.59
CA MET A 1 -41.19 36.45 14.23
C MET A 1 -39.79 36.63 14.80
N THR A 2 -38.67 36.83 14.12
CA THR A 2 -38.25 37.31 12.78
C THR A 2 -36.79 36.84 12.63
N SER A 3 -36.41 35.98 11.67
CA SER A 3 -35.96 36.26 10.29
C SER A 3 -34.59 36.95 10.10
N SER A 4 -33.73 36.24 9.34
CA SER A 4 -32.56 36.68 8.52
C SER A 4 -31.24 36.94 9.28
N ARG A 5 -30.04 36.55 8.79
CA ARG A 5 -29.56 36.46 7.40
C ARG A 5 -28.52 35.34 7.19
N THR A 6 -28.69 34.70 6.04
CA THR A 6 -27.73 33.92 5.24
C THR A 6 -26.55 34.77 4.75
N ARG A 7 -25.36 34.18 4.69
CA ARG A 7 -24.34 34.56 3.69
C ARG A 7 -23.64 33.32 3.14
N ARG A 8 -23.92 33.08 1.85
CA ARG A 8 -23.20 32.19 0.93
C ARG A 8 -22.02 32.95 0.32
N GLN A 9 -21.13 32.16 -0.31
CA GLN A 9 -20.00 32.49 -1.21
C GLN A 9 -18.66 32.59 -0.48
N GLY A 10 -17.62 31.83 -0.86
CA GLY A 10 -17.52 30.84 -1.93
C GLY A 10 -16.15 30.18 -1.91
N ILE A 11 -16.00 29.01 -2.54
CA ILE A 11 -14.74 28.46 -3.07
C ILE A 11 -15.15 27.57 -4.24
N ALA A 12 -14.61 27.86 -5.42
CA ALA A 12 -14.74 27.05 -6.62
C ALA A 12 -13.35 26.91 -7.27
N ARG A 13 -13.04 25.67 -7.67
CA ARG A 13 -12.02 25.18 -8.62
C ARG A 13 -10.57 25.14 -8.10
N ILE A 14 -9.95 23.96 -8.11
CA ILE A 14 -8.93 23.43 -9.06
C ILE A 14 -8.51 22.06 -8.47
N ILE A 15 -8.28 20.90 -9.12
CA ILE A 15 -8.11 20.48 -10.51
C ILE A 15 -8.57 19.01 -10.68
N LEU A 16 -9.19 18.77 -11.85
CA LEU A 16 -9.47 17.49 -12.47
C LEU A 16 -8.27 17.13 -13.36
N ALA A 17 -7.65 15.96 -13.22
CA ALA A 17 -6.78 15.41 -14.27
C ALA A 17 -6.64 13.89 -14.09
N SER A 18 -7.35 13.12 -14.92
CA SER A 18 -6.98 11.77 -15.41
C SER A 18 -8.18 11.09 -16.07
N LEU A 19 -8.60 11.56 -17.24
CA LEU A 19 -9.50 10.81 -18.14
C LEU A 19 -9.56 11.52 -19.51
N ALA A 20 -8.77 11.06 -20.48
CA ALA A 20 -9.09 11.06 -21.92
C ALA A 20 -7.86 10.71 -22.76
N ILE A 21 -7.79 9.48 -23.29
CA ILE A 21 -7.06 9.18 -24.54
C ILE A 21 -7.90 8.20 -25.37
N SER A 22 -8.05 8.57 -26.66
CA SER A 22 -8.44 7.81 -27.85
C SER A 22 -9.93 7.59 -28.17
N ALA A 23 -10.41 8.31 -29.21
CA ALA A 23 -10.69 7.72 -30.53
C ALA A 23 -11.32 8.72 -31.54
N LEU A 24 -10.64 8.87 -32.71
CA LEU A 24 -11.14 9.19 -34.07
C LEU A 24 -11.81 10.56 -34.34
N ALA A 25 -11.66 11.25 -35.49
CA ALA A 25 -11.24 10.89 -36.85
C ALA A 25 -10.71 12.13 -37.63
N LEU A 26 -9.89 11.86 -38.66
CA LEU A 26 -9.46 12.79 -39.71
C LEU A 26 -10.62 13.22 -40.64
N PRO A 27 -10.46 14.34 -41.35
CA PRO A 27 -10.67 14.29 -42.80
C PRO A 27 -9.47 14.79 -43.60
N ALA A 28 -9.35 14.22 -44.80
CA ALA A 28 -8.32 14.46 -45.79
C ALA A 28 -8.38 15.86 -46.41
N THR A 29 -7.20 16.42 -46.70
CA THR A 29 -6.99 17.33 -47.85
C THR A 29 -5.59 17.12 -48.40
N ALA A 30 -5.54 16.91 -49.72
CA ALA A 30 -4.35 16.68 -50.52
C ALA A 30 -3.49 17.93 -50.72
N ALA A 31 -2.17 17.76 -50.78
CA ALA A 31 -1.27 18.60 -51.57
C ALA A 31 0.03 17.81 -51.85
N SER A 32 0.64 18.12 -52.98
CA SER A 32 1.48 17.25 -53.81
C SER A 32 2.98 17.48 -53.63
N ALA A 33 3.74 16.40 -53.88
CA ALA A 33 5.04 16.29 -54.56
C ALA A 33 6.29 17.04 -54.08
N ALA A 34 7.37 16.27 -53.86
CA ALA A 34 8.67 16.28 -54.60
C ALA A 34 9.77 15.73 -53.67
N ALA A 35 10.20 14.47 -53.79
CA ALA A 35 11.27 13.99 -54.69
C ALA A 35 12.62 14.72 -54.49
N ALA A 36 13.61 14.03 -53.89
CA ALA A 36 14.97 13.82 -54.45
C ALA A 36 15.97 13.41 -53.36
N ALA A 37 16.46 12.17 -53.43
CA ALA A 37 17.85 11.86 -53.11
C ALA A 37 18.68 12.10 -54.39
N PRO A 38 19.97 12.47 -54.28
CA PRO A 38 21.00 11.42 -54.40
C PRO A 38 22.28 11.65 -53.55
N ALA A 39 23.01 10.55 -53.30
CA ALA A 39 24.42 10.49 -52.86
C ALA A 39 25.36 10.66 -54.10
N PRO A 40 26.70 10.39 -54.08
CA PRO A 40 27.67 10.09 -53.00
C PRO A 40 29.07 10.78 -53.17
N GLY A 41 30.00 10.50 -52.24
CA GLY A 41 31.47 10.64 -52.43
C GLY A 41 32.18 11.24 -51.21
N GLY A 42 33.19 10.64 -50.57
CA GLY A 42 33.92 9.41 -50.85
C GLY A 42 34.76 8.96 -49.64
N VAL A 43 35.04 7.64 -49.63
CA VAL A 43 36.19 6.88 -49.09
C VAL A 43 37.16 7.56 -48.09
N ALA A 44 37.33 6.93 -46.92
CA ALA A 44 38.51 6.11 -46.61
C ALA A 44 38.33 5.34 -45.28
N MET A 45 38.73 4.07 -45.29
CA MET A 45 38.78 3.17 -44.14
C MET A 45 39.94 3.53 -43.19
N VAL A 46 39.80 3.24 -41.88
CA VAL A 46 40.58 2.24 -41.12
C VAL A 46 40.36 2.43 -39.60
N GLN A 47 40.53 1.31 -38.91
CA GLN A 47 40.16 0.90 -37.56
C GLN A 47 40.86 1.61 -36.37
N SER A 48 40.27 1.30 -35.20
CA SER A 48 40.87 1.10 -33.87
C SER A 48 41.28 2.32 -33.04
N SER A 49 40.43 2.61 -32.03
CA SER A 49 40.72 2.74 -30.58
C SER A 49 41.83 3.69 -30.06
N PRO A 50 41.68 4.21 -28.81
CA PRO A 50 41.92 5.62 -28.44
C PRO A 50 43.20 5.85 -27.59
N PRO A 51 43.40 7.02 -26.94
CA PRO A 51 43.44 8.42 -27.40
C PRO A 51 44.80 9.10 -27.06
N ALA A 52 45.07 10.28 -27.64
CA ALA A 52 46.21 11.15 -27.26
C ALA A 52 45.69 12.51 -26.73
N GLY A 53 46.38 13.04 -25.72
CA GLY A 53 45.97 14.22 -24.94
C GLY A 53 46.64 15.54 -25.33
N ASP A 54 46.71 16.41 -24.31
CA ASP A 54 47.28 17.76 -24.20
C ASP A 54 46.24 18.90 -24.33
N GLY A 55 46.13 19.88 -23.43
CA GLY A 55 46.90 20.23 -22.24
C GLY A 55 46.18 21.31 -21.41
N GLY A 56 46.65 21.57 -20.19
CA GLY A 56 46.15 22.68 -19.36
C GLY A 56 46.34 22.54 -17.85
N SER A 57 47.55 22.87 -17.39
CA SER A 57 48.05 23.09 -16.02
C SER A 57 47.07 23.44 -14.88
N SER A 58 47.18 22.78 -13.73
CA SER A 58 47.89 23.29 -12.54
C SER A 58 47.83 22.34 -11.32
N ASP A 59 49.01 22.23 -10.70
CA ASP A 59 49.55 21.53 -9.51
C ASP A 59 48.83 21.82 -8.16
N PRO A 60 49.23 21.30 -6.96
CA PRO A 60 49.93 20.06 -6.51
C PRO A 60 49.05 19.24 -5.52
N GLY A 61 49.37 18.07 -4.95
CA GLY A 61 50.56 17.21 -4.89
C GLY A 61 50.34 16.21 -3.73
N GLY A 62 50.48 14.91 -3.99
CA GLY A 62 50.25 13.84 -3.02
C GLY A 62 50.85 12.53 -3.50
N GLY A 63 52.02 12.19 -2.97
CA GLY A 63 52.76 10.97 -3.30
C GLY A 63 52.44 9.81 -2.36
N GLY A 64 52.47 8.59 -2.90
CA GLY A 64 52.43 7.36 -2.14
C GLY A 64 52.82 6.14 -2.98
N GLY A 65 54.01 5.59 -2.71
CA GLY A 65 54.26 4.15 -2.66
C GLY A 65 54.56 3.41 -3.97
N GLY A 66 55.79 2.91 -4.08
CA GLY A 66 56.16 1.81 -4.96
C GLY A 66 57.40 1.12 -4.41
N ALA A 67 57.23 -0.10 -3.89
CA ALA A 67 58.28 -0.96 -3.37
C ALA A 67 59.12 -1.56 -4.50
N SER A 68 60.42 -1.73 -4.24
CA SER A 68 61.27 -2.70 -4.96
C SER A 68 62.44 -3.10 -4.06
N GLU A 69 62.40 -4.37 -3.64
CA GLU A 69 63.49 -5.38 -3.63
C GLU A 69 64.95 -4.90 -3.79
N PRO A 70 65.89 -5.44 -3.01
CA PRO A 70 67.24 -5.63 -3.54
C PRO A 70 67.86 -7.01 -3.22
N GLU A 71 68.39 -7.65 -4.25
CA GLU A 71 69.64 -8.41 -4.30
C GLU A 71 70.62 -7.65 -5.22
N PRO A 72 71.94 -7.96 -5.34
CA PRO A 72 72.86 -8.74 -4.51
C PRO A 72 74.17 -7.98 -4.15
N GLU A 73 75.11 -8.67 -3.50
CA GLU A 73 76.45 -8.25 -3.03
C GLU A 73 77.39 -7.63 -4.09
N PRO A 74 78.32 -6.74 -3.71
CA PRO A 74 79.43 -6.33 -4.57
C PRO A 74 80.79 -6.94 -4.14
N GLU A 75 81.54 -7.39 -5.14
CA GLU A 75 82.96 -7.78 -5.12
C GLU A 75 83.82 -6.74 -5.91
N PRO A 76 85.18 -6.77 -5.92
CA PRO A 76 86.01 -5.66 -5.42
C PRO A 76 86.95 -4.94 -6.44
N GLU A 77 87.68 -3.94 -5.89
CA GLU A 77 88.97 -3.31 -6.30
C GLU A 77 88.99 -2.24 -7.43
N PRO A 78 89.95 -1.25 -7.46
CA PRO A 78 91.38 -1.37 -7.12
C PRO A 78 92.10 -0.22 -6.35
N GLU A 79 93.32 -0.53 -5.91
CA GLU A 79 94.36 0.32 -5.30
C GLU A 79 94.90 1.44 -6.22
N PRO A 80 95.53 2.48 -5.61
CA PRO A 80 96.79 2.97 -6.18
C PRO A 80 97.89 3.26 -5.13
N GLU A 81 99.09 2.74 -5.39
CA GLU A 81 100.41 3.23 -4.93
C GLU A 81 101.04 4.15 -6.03
N PRO A 82 102.30 4.66 -5.94
CA PRO A 82 102.99 5.47 -4.92
C PRO A 82 103.78 6.67 -5.53
N GLU A 83 104.45 7.49 -4.69
CA GLU A 83 105.79 8.13 -4.84
C GLU A 83 105.89 9.48 -4.05
N PRO A 84 107.08 10.02 -3.69
CA PRO A 84 108.43 9.43 -3.52
C PRO A 84 109.16 9.83 -2.21
N ASP A 85 110.24 9.09 -1.90
CA ASP A 85 111.24 9.33 -0.83
C ASP A 85 111.98 10.68 -0.91
N PRO A 86 112.44 11.20 0.25
CA PRO A 86 113.74 11.86 0.33
C PRO A 86 114.67 11.26 1.40
N GLN A 87 115.95 11.34 1.07
CA GLN A 87 117.14 10.68 1.62
C GLN A 87 117.41 10.83 3.14
N PRO A 88 118.19 9.88 3.71
CA PRO A 88 118.91 10.06 4.96
C PRO A 88 120.20 10.87 4.75
N ASP A 89 120.45 11.83 5.64
CA ASP A 89 121.74 12.50 5.86
C ASP A 89 122.02 12.48 7.38
N PRO A 90 123.28 12.66 7.85
CA PRO A 90 123.96 11.68 8.67
C PRO A 90 124.04 12.07 10.15
N ASP A 91 124.38 11.07 10.95
CA ASP A 91 124.72 11.10 12.38
C ASP A 91 125.46 12.38 12.84
N PRO A 92 125.00 12.98 13.95
CA PRO A 92 125.97 13.37 14.97
C PRO A 92 125.49 13.08 16.40
N ALA A 93 126.25 12.20 17.07
CA ALA A 93 126.75 12.22 18.45
C ALA A 93 125.84 12.64 19.66
N PRO A 94 126.07 12.03 20.84
CA PRO A 94 125.08 11.95 21.92
C PRO A 94 125.21 13.06 22.98
N ALA A 95 124.07 13.53 23.50
CA ALA A 95 123.85 14.07 24.86
C ALA A 95 122.37 14.50 25.01
N PRO A 96 121.87 14.83 26.21
CA PRO A 96 121.82 14.10 27.47
C PRO A 96 120.35 13.76 27.86
N ARG A 97 120.16 12.77 28.73
CA ARG A 97 118.84 12.34 29.24
C ARG A 97 118.07 13.50 29.91
N PRO A 98 116.87 13.87 29.43
CA PRO A 98 115.97 14.71 30.21
C PRO A 98 115.30 13.83 31.29
N SER A 99 115.41 14.29 32.52
CA SER A 99 114.68 13.83 33.69
C SER A 99 113.20 13.61 33.38
N GLY A 100 112.70 12.41 33.68
CA GLY A 100 111.28 12.11 33.61
C GLY A 100 110.47 13.07 34.49
N PRO A 101 109.19 13.32 34.13
CA PRO A 101 108.32 14.23 34.86
C PRO A 101 108.22 13.80 36.33
N SER A 102 108.25 14.78 37.22
CA SER A 102 108.11 14.56 38.66
C SER A 102 106.73 13.97 38.99
N GLN A 103 106.63 13.17 40.06
CA GLN A 103 105.36 12.50 40.44
C GLN A 103 104.17 13.47 40.62
N ALA A 104 104.43 14.76 40.90
CA ALA A 104 103.40 15.80 41.02
C ALA A 104 102.77 16.21 39.67
N GLU A 105 103.54 16.30 38.58
CA GLU A 105 103.04 16.67 37.24
C GLU A 105 102.25 15.52 36.58
N LEU A 106 102.55 14.28 36.94
CA LEU A 106 101.84 13.07 36.51
C LEU A 106 100.47 12.94 37.19
N GLU A 107 100.35 13.31 38.46
CA GLU A 107 99.07 13.34 39.18
C GLU A 107 98.14 14.46 38.67
N GLU A 108 98.69 15.63 38.35
CA GLU A 108 97.91 16.75 37.81
C GLU A 108 97.39 16.45 36.39
N LYS A 109 98.21 15.83 35.53
CA LYS A 109 97.74 15.30 34.24
C LYS A 109 96.70 14.19 34.39
N ARG A 110 96.84 13.29 35.37
CA ARG A 110 95.83 12.25 35.63
C ARG A 110 94.51 12.84 36.11
N ARG A 111 94.54 13.89 36.94
CA ARG A 111 93.33 14.63 37.35
C ARG A 111 92.69 15.34 36.16
N ALA A 112 93.46 16.08 35.36
CA ALA A 112 92.95 16.74 34.17
C ALA A 112 92.40 15.75 33.13
N GLU A 113 93.03 14.58 32.97
CA GLU A 113 92.55 13.53 32.07
C GLU A 113 91.32 12.82 32.64
N GLN A 114 91.24 12.61 33.96
CA GLN A 114 90.05 12.09 34.62
C GLN A 114 88.87 13.06 34.55
N GLU A 115 89.12 14.36 34.74
CA GLU A 115 88.10 15.41 34.57
C GLU A 115 87.66 15.52 33.12
N ARG A 116 88.57 15.41 32.14
CA ARG A 116 88.22 15.38 30.72
C ARG A 116 87.42 14.13 30.36
N LYS A 117 87.79 12.95 30.87
CA LYS A 117 87.03 11.70 30.69
C LYS A 117 85.66 11.76 31.41
N ALA A 118 85.59 12.42 32.55
CA ALA A 118 84.33 12.65 33.25
C ALA A 118 83.43 13.65 32.50
N ALA A 119 84.01 14.72 31.94
CA ALA A 119 83.30 15.69 31.11
C ALA A 119 82.81 15.07 29.80
N GLU A 120 83.64 14.28 29.12
CA GLU A 120 83.28 13.55 27.90
C GLU A 120 82.19 12.49 28.17
N LYS A 121 82.28 11.78 29.30
CA LYS A 121 81.23 10.85 29.73
C LYS A 121 79.93 11.59 30.06
N ALA A 122 80.00 12.72 30.77
CA ALA A 122 78.84 13.55 31.07
C ALA A 122 78.22 14.15 29.80
N GLU A 123 79.02 14.55 28.82
CA GLU A 123 78.58 15.04 27.52
C GLU A 123 77.93 13.93 26.70
N LYS A 124 78.49 12.71 26.71
CA LYS A 124 77.92 11.54 26.04
C LYS A 124 76.61 11.09 26.69
N GLU A 125 76.54 11.08 28.02
CA GLU A 125 75.32 10.79 28.77
C GLU A 125 74.26 11.88 28.55
N ALA A 126 74.65 13.16 28.48
CA ALA A 126 73.75 14.26 28.13
C ALA A 126 73.26 14.17 26.69
N ALA A 127 74.12 13.81 25.74
CA ALA A 127 73.76 13.59 24.33
C ALA A 127 72.82 12.40 24.16
N GLU A 128 73.05 11.29 24.89
CA GLU A 128 72.17 10.12 24.88
C GLU A 128 70.81 10.43 25.54
N ALA A 129 70.81 11.18 26.64
CA ALA A 129 69.57 11.64 27.28
C ALA A 129 68.78 12.59 26.37
N ALA A 130 69.46 13.51 25.68
CA ALA A 130 68.86 14.40 24.68
C ALA A 130 68.30 13.63 23.48
N ALA A 131 69.01 12.61 22.98
CA ALA A 131 68.53 11.75 21.90
C ALA A 131 67.28 10.95 22.30
N LYS A 132 67.24 10.38 23.51
CA LYS A 132 66.06 9.69 24.06
C LYS A 132 64.87 10.64 24.26
N ALA A 133 65.13 11.87 24.72
CA ALA A 133 64.09 12.89 24.86
C ALA A 133 63.51 13.32 23.50
N ALA A 134 64.36 13.53 22.49
CA ALA A 134 63.95 13.87 21.13
C ALA A 134 63.16 12.73 20.48
N GLU A 135 63.56 11.47 20.69
CA GLU A 135 62.82 10.30 20.19
C GLU A 135 61.44 10.19 20.85
N LYS A 136 61.35 10.40 22.16
CA LYS A 136 60.07 10.42 22.90
C LYS A 136 59.15 11.55 22.43
N ALA A 137 59.69 12.74 22.18
CA ALA A 137 58.94 13.87 21.61
C ALA A 137 58.40 13.53 20.22
N ARG A 138 59.23 12.99 19.32
CA ARG A 138 58.80 12.57 17.98
C ARG A 138 57.71 11.50 18.01
N LYS A 139 57.86 10.47 18.87
CA LYS A 139 56.82 9.43 19.05
C LYS A 139 55.52 10.01 19.62
N ALA A 140 55.61 10.99 20.53
CA ALA A 140 54.44 11.69 21.05
C ALA A 140 53.75 12.56 19.99
N GLU A 141 54.52 13.25 19.15
CA GLU A 141 54.01 14.04 18.02
C GLU A 141 53.35 13.15 16.95
N GLU A 142 53.98 12.03 16.61
CA GLU A 142 53.42 11.05 15.66
C GLU A 142 52.11 10.46 16.19
N ARG A 143 52.08 10.06 17.46
CA ARG A 143 50.86 9.61 18.13
C ARG A 143 49.79 10.70 18.14
N ALA A 144 50.14 11.94 18.46
CA ALA A 144 49.22 13.06 18.45
C ALA A 144 48.69 13.35 17.04
N ARG A 145 49.52 13.25 15.99
CA ARG A 145 49.09 13.36 14.58
C ARG A 145 48.13 12.25 14.19
N ARG A 146 48.42 11.01 14.58
CA ARG A 146 47.55 9.86 14.32
C ARG A 146 46.20 10.01 15.03
N GLU A 147 46.20 10.34 16.31
CA GLU A 147 44.97 10.58 17.08
C GLU A 147 44.18 11.78 16.52
N ALA A 148 44.85 12.83 16.06
CA ALA A 148 44.21 13.96 15.40
C ALA A 148 43.61 13.58 14.03
N ALA A 149 44.30 12.78 13.22
CA ALA A 149 43.81 12.27 11.95
C ALA A 149 42.59 11.36 12.14
N GLU A 150 42.65 10.43 13.10
CA GLU A 150 41.54 9.55 13.47
C GLU A 150 40.32 10.36 13.95
N ARG A 151 40.52 11.40 14.78
CA ARG A 151 39.45 12.30 15.22
C ARG A 151 38.87 13.10 14.03
N ALA A 152 39.71 13.57 13.11
CA ALA A 152 39.27 14.31 11.92
C ALA A 152 38.43 13.43 10.98
N GLU A 153 38.85 12.18 10.76
CA GLU A 153 38.08 11.21 9.97
C GLU A 153 36.72 10.90 10.64
N GLN A 154 36.70 10.72 11.96
CA GLN A 154 35.45 10.53 12.72
C GLN A 154 34.53 11.75 12.62
N ALA A 155 35.07 12.96 12.72
CA ALA A 155 34.31 14.20 12.56
C ALA A 155 33.74 14.32 11.13
N ALA A 156 34.50 13.94 10.11
CA ALA A 156 34.04 13.94 8.72
C ALA A 156 32.91 12.91 8.50
N LYS A 157 33.05 11.69 9.05
CA LYS A 157 31.98 10.67 8.99
C LYS A 157 30.71 11.13 9.71
N ALA A 158 30.86 11.71 10.91
CA ALA A 158 29.75 12.28 11.66
C ALA A 158 29.04 13.40 10.88
N ARG A 159 29.82 14.26 10.19
CA ARG A 159 29.28 15.32 9.33
C ARG A 159 28.51 14.78 8.13
N SER A 160 29.07 13.81 7.41
CA SER A 160 28.36 13.16 6.28
C SER A 160 27.03 12.57 6.74
N SER A 161 27.06 11.83 7.86
CA SER A 161 25.86 11.26 8.49
C SER A 161 24.82 12.31 8.91
N TRP A 162 25.27 13.50 9.28
CA TRP A 162 24.39 14.62 9.66
C TRP A 162 23.77 15.29 8.43
N ASP A 163 24.56 15.50 7.37
CA ASP A 163 24.12 16.09 6.11
C ASP A 163 23.08 15.19 5.41
N GLU A 164 23.26 13.86 5.44
CA GLU A 164 22.35 12.87 4.85
C GLU A 164 20.99 12.77 5.56
N ARG A 165 20.87 13.24 6.81
CA ARG A 165 19.67 13.05 7.65
C ARG A 165 18.86 14.32 7.87
N GLY A 166 18.90 15.24 6.90
CA GLY A 166 18.13 16.47 6.98
C GLY A 166 18.70 17.51 7.95
N ARG A 167 19.98 17.36 8.34
CA ARG A 167 20.72 18.35 9.15
C ARG A 167 20.04 18.67 10.50
N PRO A 168 19.70 17.66 11.32
CA PRO A 168 19.01 17.87 12.59
C PRO A 168 19.84 18.74 13.52
N ARG A 169 19.21 19.58 14.36
CA ARG A 169 19.98 20.46 15.27
C ARG A 169 20.93 19.68 16.18
N GLN A 170 20.45 18.56 16.72
CA GLN A 170 21.19 17.68 17.61
C GLN A 170 21.07 16.25 17.09
N MET A 171 22.18 15.51 17.11
CA MET A 171 22.22 14.13 16.65
C MET A 171 23.18 13.31 17.49
N VAL A 172 22.80 12.08 17.78
CA VAL A 172 23.68 11.07 18.38
C VAL A 172 23.84 9.89 17.45
N THR A 173 25.08 9.44 17.25
CA THR A 173 25.36 8.16 16.60
C THR A 173 25.80 7.16 17.66
N VAL A 174 24.94 6.18 17.92
CA VAL A 174 25.19 5.10 18.87
C VAL A 174 25.94 3.99 18.15
N ARG A 175 27.16 3.73 18.61
CA ARG A 175 27.98 2.60 18.20
C ARG A 175 28.04 1.54 19.29
N VAL A 176 28.62 0.38 18.97
CA VAL A 176 28.74 -0.75 19.90
C VAL A 176 29.60 -0.39 21.12
N ASP A 177 30.64 0.43 20.92
CA ASP A 177 31.68 0.77 21.89
C ASP A 177 31.63 2.23 22.37
N ARG A 178 30.84 3.09 21.72
CA ARG A 178 30.77 4.53 22.03
C ARG A 178 29.47 5.20 21.56
N VAL A 179 29.23 6.40 22.04
CA VAL A 179 28.22 7.34 21.54
C VAL A 179 28.93 8.58 21.00
N GLU A 180 28.63 8.95 19.76
CA GLU A 180 29.14 10.14 19.10
C GLU A 180 28.09 11.25 19.21
N VAL A 181 28.44 12.35 19.90
CA VAL A 181 27.55 13.49 20.15
C VAL A 181 27.83 14.56 19.09
N VAL A 182 26.82 14.91 18.30
CA VAL A 182 26.94 15.83 17.15
C VAL A 182 25.96 16.99 17.32
N ASP A 183 26.50 18.20 17.45
CA ASP A 183 25.73 19.43 17.62
C ASP A 183 25.91 20.33 16.39
N ASN A 184 24.81 20.66 15.70
CA ASN A 184 24.81 21.43 14.46
C ASN A 184 25.83 20.92 13.42
N GLY A 185 25.96 19.59 13.35
CA GLY A 185 26.86 18.88 12.45
C GLY A 185 28.33 18.92 12.83
N ARG A 186 28.66 19.35 14.06
CA ARG A 186 30.01 19.26 14.63
C ARG A 186 30.07 18.12 15.65
N LEU A 187 31.02 17.21 15.51
CA LEU A 187 31.32 16.20 16.55
C LEU A 187 31.88 16.91 17.78
N THR A 188 31.14 16.90 18.89
CA THR A 188 31.51 17.60 20.13
C THR A 188 32.13 16.65 21.16
N THR A 189 31.62 15.43 21.26
CA THR A 189 32.06 14.48 22.30
C THR A 189 31.95 13.04 21.82
N LEU A 190 32.89 12.21 22.30
CA LEU A 190 32.88 10.76 22.14
C LEU A 190 32.78 10.15 23.54
N VAL A 191 31.68 9.47 23.82
CA VAL A 191 31.43 8.88 25.14
C VAL A 191 31.57 7.36 25.04
N PRO A 192 32.59 6.76 25.66
CA PRO A 192 32.74 5.31 25.67
C PRO A 192 31.54 4.63 26.34
N ARG A 193 31.11 3.49 25.78
CA ARG A 193 30.12 2.61 26.41
C ARG A 193 30.55 1.16 26.33
N ARG A 194 29.92 0.35 27.19
CA ARG A 194 30.03 -1.10 27.09
C ARG A 194 29.13 -1.62 25.96
N PRO A 195 29.58 -2.64 25.21
CA PRO A 195 28.72 -3.39 24.31
C PRO A 195 27.53 -3.99 25.07
N GLY A 196 26.37 -4.08 24.40
CA GLY A 196 25.14 -4.61 24.99
C GLY A 196 23.91 -3.79 24.64
N VAL A 197 22.81 -4.09 25.30
CA VAL A 197 21.58 -3.28 25.21
C VAL A 197 21.86 -1.90 25.81
N LEU A 198 21.42 -0.85 25.12
CA LEU A 198 21.42 0.52 25.63
C LEU A 198 19.98 0.95 25.85
N SER A 199 19.62 1.29 27.08
CA SER A 199 18.33 1.89 27.39
C SER A 199 18.34 3.42 27.18
N LEU A 200 17.16 4.02 26.98
CA LEU A 200 17.03 5.49 26.93
C LEU A 200 17.57 6.16 28.21
N LYS A 201 17.37 5.56 29.40
CA LYS A 201 17.91 6.03 30.68
C LYS A 201 19.44 5.99 30.76
N GLU A 202 20.07 5.02 30.11
CA GLU A 202 21.53 4.97 30.03
C GLU A 202 22.07 5.97 29.02
N LEU A 203 21.38 6.13 27.88
CA LEU A 203 21.74 7.14 26.89
C LEU A 203 21.67 8.56 27.49
N ASP A 204 20.63 8.88 28.25
CA ASP A 204 20.48 10.16 28.97
C ASP A 204 21.73 10.52 29.81
N ARG A 205 22.25 9.58 30.60
CA ARG A 205 23.46 9.78 31.42
C ARG A 205 24.74 10.04 30.63
N MET A 206 24.74 9.73 29.34
CA MET A 206 25.87 9.90 28.43
C MET A 206 25.82 11.21 27.65
N LEU A 207 24.69 11.93 27.68
CA LEU A 207 24.47 13.09 26.82
C LEU A 207 24.53 14.41 27.58
N PRO A 208 24.71 15.55 26.87
CA PRO A 208 24.52 16.86 27.48
C PRO A 208 23.13 16.98 28.09
N ALA A 209 23.00 17.82 29.12
CA ALA A 209 21.72 18.18 29.69
C ALA A 209 20.78 18.72 28.59
N ASP A 210 19.48 18.46 28.72
CA ASP A 210 18.40 18.90 27.83
C ASP A 210 18.30 18.21 26.46
N TRP A 211 19.19 17.26 26.15
CA TRP A 211 19.04 16.41 24.94
C TRP A 211 18.04 15.29 25.19
N VAL A 212 18.20 14.65 26.35
CA VAL A 212 17.18 13.80 26.96
C VAL A 212 16.84 14.41 28.30
N THR A 213 15.57 14.36 28.66
CA THR A 213 15.12 14.77 30.00
C THR A 213 14.09 13.77 30.45
N ILE A 214 14.41 13.04 31.53
CA ILE A 214 13.53 12.03 32.10
C ILE A 214 13.01 12.56 33.44
N ASP A 215 11.70 12.78 33.51
CA ASP A 215 10.99 13.20 34.72
C ASP A 215 9.88 12.19 35.03
N GLY A 216 10.12 11.37 36.06
CA GLY A 216 9.25 10.26 36.43
C GLY A 216 8.96 9.32 35.26
N ASP A 217 7.70 9.30 34.84
CA ASP A 217 7.18 8.42 33.78
C ASP A 217 7.25 9.03 32.36
N THR A 218 7.84 10.23 32.24
CA THR A 218 7.95 10.95 30.96
C THR A 218 9.40 11.18 30.58
N ALA A 219 9.78 10.85 29.34
CA ALA A 219 11.02 11.29 28.73
C ALA A 219 10.74 12.30 27.60
N THR A 220 11.58 13.33 27.47
CA THR A 220 11.62 14.21 26.30
C THR A 220 12.92 13.97 25.54
N VAL A 221 12.83 13.75 24.24
CA VAL A 221 13.95 13.46 23.33
C VAL A 221 14.05 14.60 22.32
N ASN A 222 15.16 15.34 22.36
CA ASN A 222 15.42 16.53 21.56
C ASN A 222 16.57 16.34 20.56
N MET A 223 16.81 15.10 20.13
CA MET A 223 17.88 14.80 19.19
C MET A 223 17.50 13.66 18.25
N ALA A 224 18.08 13.68 17.05
CA ALA A 224 18.05 12.54 16.16
C ALA A 224 18.93 11.41 16.72
N ILE A 225 18.43 10.18 16.68
CA ILE A 225 19.17 8.99 17.16
C ILE A 225 19.50 8.11 15.97
N VAL A 226 20.77 7.75 15.83
CA VAL A 226 21.26 6.90 14.74
C VAL A 226 21.95 5.68 15.33
N LEU A 227 21.47 4.49 15.02
CA LEU A 227 22.10 3.25 15.46
C LEU A 227 23.00 2.69 14.34
N THR A 228 24.09 2.03 14.72
CA THR A 228 25.02 1.36 13.80
C THR A 228 24.92 -0.18 13.95
N PRO A 229 25.51 -0.97 13.04
CA PRO A 229 25.39 -2.43 13.14
C PRO A 229 25.86 -2.98 14.48
N GLY A 230 25.13 -3.97 15.01
CA GLY A 230 25.40 -4.61 16.31
C GLY A 230 24.87 -3.85 17.53
N VAL A 231 24.29 -2.66 17.35
CA VAL A 231 23.67 -1.90 18.46
C VAL A 231 22.25 -2.38 18.70
N ASN A 232 21.93 -2.67 19.97
CA ASN A 232 20.58 -2.89 20.45
C ASN A 232 20.19 -1.70 21.34
N PHE A 233 19.21 -0.90 20.90
CA PHE A 233 18.69 0.23 21.65
C PHE A 233 17.25 -0.06 22.10
N GLU A 234 16.95 0.21 23.36
CA GLU A 234 15.67 -0.09 23.98
C GLU A 234 15.03 1.15 24.61
N ILE A 235 13.77 1.39 24.25
CA ILE A 235 12.87 2.31 24.93
C ILE A 235 11.79 1.45 25.59
N ALA A 236 12.03 1.14 26.86
CA ALA A 236 11.15 0.39 27.72
C ALA A 236 11.09 1.07 29.10
N ASP A 237 10.07 0.73 29.89
CA ASP A 237 9.90 1.21 31.27
C ASP A 237 9.85 2.75 31.41
N ILE A 238 9.37 3.42 30.36
CA ILE A 238 9.04 4.85 30.31
C ILE A 238 7.69 4.95 29.61
N PRO A 239 6.58 5.14 30.35
CA PRO A 239 5.24 5.16 29.78
C PRO A 239 5.03 6.19 28.68
N THR A 240 5.64 7.37 28.80
CA THR A 240 5.48 8.47 27.81
C THR A 240 6.84 8.97 27.31
N VAL A 241 7.03 8.97 26.00
CA VAL A 241 8.22 9.52 25.34
C VAL A 241 7.78 10.60 24.35
N LYS A 242 8.09 11.84 24.69
CA LYS A 242 7.89 13.01 23.82
C LYS A 242 9.09 13.15 22.91
N VAL A 243 8.88 13.05 21.61
CA VAL A 243 9.92 13.25 20.60
C VAL A 243 9.71 14.62 19.99
N LEU A 244 10.70 15.51 20.13
CA LEU A 244 10.55 16.88 19.68
C LEU A 244 10.55 16.99 18.16
N GLY A 245 9.79 17.96 17.68
CA GLY A 245 9.75 18.40 16.30
C GLY A 245 9.48 19.89 16.19
N GLY A 246 9.21 20.35 14.98
CA GLY A 246 8.94 21.76 14.73
C GLY A 246 8.58 22.07 13.27
N PRO A 247 8.44 23.36 12.93
CA PRO A 247 8.03 23.80 11.59
C PRO A 247 9.02 23.46 10.47
N GLU A 248 10.32 23.30 10.76
CA GLU A 248 11.39 23.11 9.77
C GLU A 248 11.98 21.70 9.84
N THR A 249 12.48 21.18 8.71
CA THR A 249 13.13 19.84 8.66
C THR A 249 14.23 19.63 9.71
N PRO A 250 15.14 20.59 10.00
CA PRO A 250 16.13 20.45 11.07
C PRO A 250 15.57 20.31 12.49
N ASP A 251 14.28 20.60 12.70
CA ASP A 251 13.60 20.43 13.97
C ASP A 251 13.27 18.97 14.27
N ALA A 252 13.21 18.11 13.25
CA ALA A 252 12.84 16.71 13.42
C ALA A 252 13.88 15.97 14.27
N CYS A 253 13.38 15.18 15.22
CA CYS A 253 14.19 14.25 16.03
C CYS A 253 13.86 12.79 15.65
N PRO A 254 14.21 12.33 14.43
CA PRO A 254 13.95 10.95 14.01
C PRO A 254 14.85 9.92 14.70
N ILE A 255 14.41 8.66 14.70
CA ILE A 255 15.20 7.52 15.15
C ILE A 255 15.47 6.60 13.96
N TYR A 256 16.73 6.53 13.54
CA TYR A 256 17.20 5.65 12.49
C TYR A 256 17.88 4.44 13.10
N THR A 257 17.46 3.24 12.72
CA THR A 257 18.15 2.03 13.16
C THR A 257 19.50 1.84 12.49
N GLY A 258 19.76 2.48 11.34
CA GLY A 258 20.86 2.02 10.47
C GLY A 258 20.70 0.52 10.22
N SER A 259 21.72 -0.26 10.57
CA SER A 259 21.69 -1.73 10.63
C SER A 259 21.72 -2.31 12.05
N GLY A 260 21.38 -1.49 13.04
CA GLY A 260 21.11 -1.89 14.43
C GLY A 260 19.64 -2.27 14.67
N ARG A 261 19.30 -2.48 15.93
CA ARG A 261 17.97 -2.88 16.41
C ARG A 261 17.40 -1.84 17.37
N LEU A 262 16.17 -1.39 17.11
CA LEU A 262 15.34 -0.61 18.02
C LEU A 262 14.26 -1.52 18.63
N THR A 263 14.12 -1.50 19.96
CA THR A 263 13.05 -2.19 20.68
C THR A 263 12.22 -1.18 21.47
N LEU A 264 10.91 -1.19 21.27
CA LEU A 264 9.92 -0.36 21.96
C LEU A 264 8.93 -1.26 22.71
N LYS A 265 8.71 -1.02 24.00
CA LYS A 265 7.78 -1.82 24.82
C LYS A 265 6.99 -0.97 25.79
N ASN A 266 5.68 -1.20 25.87
CA ASN A 266 4.80 -0.61 26.89
C ASN A 266 4.93 0.92 26.99
N THR A 267 4.95 1.61 25.86
CA THR A 267 5.28 3.04 25.80
C THR A 267 4.46 3.79 24.76
N THR A 268 4.20 5.07 25.01
CA THR A 268 3.61 6.00 24.04
C THR A 268 4.69 6.95 23.53
N LEU A 269 4.98 6.91 22.23
CA LEU A 269 5.84 7.87 21.55
C LEU A 269 4.96 8.94 20.88
N SER A 270 5.18 10.21 21.21
CA SER A 270 4.39 11.31 20.65
C SER A 270 5.29 12.41 20.08
N GLY A 271 5.04 12.78 18.83
CA GLY A 271 5.63 13.96 18.20
C GLY A 271 5.06 15.25 18.79
N VAL A 272 5.89 16.06 19.45
CA VAL A 272 5.45 17.30 20.09
C VAL A 272 6.36 18.48 19.75
N ASP A 273 5.84 19.69 19.85
CA ASP A 273 6.65 20.90 19.81
C ASP A 273 7.41 21.12 21.14
N ARG A 274 8.23 22.16 21.21
CA ARG A 274 8.98 22.51 22.43
C ARG A 274 8.09 22.88 23.62
N GLY A 275 6.83 23.26 23.38
CA GLY A 275 5.83 23.49 24.42
C GLY A 275 5.13 22.21 24.89
N GLY A 276 5.48 21.06 24.31
CA GLY A 276 4.85 19.77 24.58
C GLY A 276 3.47 19.60 23.96
N GLN A 277 3.08 20.46 23.02
CA GLN A 277 1.82 20.32 22.27
C GLN A 277 1.99 19.38 21.07
N PRO A 278 0.95 18.64 20.67
CA PRO A 278 1.00 17.83 19.46
C PRO A 278 1.40 18.64 18.23
N LEU A 279 2.26 18.08 17.39
CA LEU A 279 2.70 18.76 16.17
C LEU A 279 1.54 18.94 15.18
N PRO A 280 1.46 20.10 14.48
CA PRO A 280 0.57 20.26 13.33
C PRO A 280 0.84 19.21 12.25
N MET A 281 -0.20 18.79 11.53
CA MET A 281 -0.07 17.73 10.52
C MET A 281 0.88 18.11 9.39
N GLU A 282 0.89 19.39 9.05
CA GLU A 282 1.67 20.01 7.99
C GLU A 282 3.12 20.37 8.38
N ALA A 283 3.52 20.17 9.64
CA ALA A 283 4.87 20.50 10.09
C ALA A 283 5.94 19.69 9.34
N ALA A 284 6.96 20.35 8.80
CA ALA A 284 8.02 19.68 8.03
C ALA A 284 9.04 18.96 8.93
N GLY A 285 9.15 19.35 10.20
CA GLY A 285 10.06 18.80 11.19
C GLY A 285 9.42 17.75 12.11
N ARG A 286 8.48 16.93 11.60
CA ARG A 286 7.85 15.87 12.40
C ARG A 286 8.82 14.70 12.59
N PRO A 287 8.92 14.13 13.80
CA PRO A 287 9.78 12.97 14.03
C PRO A 287 9.17 11.71 13.41
N PHE A 288 10.00 10.71 13.17
CA PHE A 288 9.62 9.41 12.61
C PHE A 288 10.60 8.31 13.05
N LEU A 289 10.21 7.05 12.87
CA LEU A 289 11.05 5.88 13.09
C LEU A 289 11.37 5.21 11.76
N GLU A 290 12.64 4.92 11.51
CA GLU A 290 13.07 4.31 10.27
C GLU A 290 13.98 3.10 10.51
N ALA A 291 13.49 1.93 10.09
CA ALA A 291 14.31 0.74 9.93
C ALA A 291 15.09 0.86 8.62
N ALA A 292 16.27 1.47 8.66
CA ALA A 292 17.13 1.65 7.49
C ALA A 292 17.66 0.29 6.98
N THR A 293 18.44 0.30 5.90
CA THR A 293 18.92 -0.94 5.25
C THR A 293 19.61 -1.89 6.23
N GLY A 294 19.06 -3.10 6.40
CA GLY A 294 19.55 -4.12 7.32
C GLY A 294 19.21 -3.89 8.79
N GLY A 295 18.43 -2.85 9.11
CA GLY A 295 17.99 -2.53 10.46
C GLY A 295 16.73 -3.24 10.90
N GLU A 296 16.44 -3.14 12.20
CA GLU A 296 15.31 -3.83 12.82
C GLU A 296 14.52 -2.92 13.78
N ILE A 297 13.19 -2.89 13.66
CA ILE A 297 12.29 -2.25 14.63
C ILE A 297 11.35 -3.31 15.21
N HIS A 298 11.32 -3.42 16.55
CA HIS A 298 10.36 -4.24 17.27
C HIS A 298 9.55 -3.38 18.23
N ALA A 299 8.24 -3.29 18.02
CA ALA A 299 7.31 -2.60 18.91
C ALA A 299 6.28 -3.60 19.48
N THR A 300 6.03 -3.54 20.78
CA THR A 300 5.02 -4.36 21.45
C THR A 300 4.29 -3.54 22.50
N ASP A 301 2.96 -3.46 22.40
CA ASP A 301 2.12 -2.64 23.28
C ASP A 301 2.56 -1.17 23.26
N VAL A 302 2.64 -0.61 22.04
CA VAL A 302 3.15 0.74 21.78
C VAL A 302 2.08 1.60 21.11
N THR A 303 2.01 2.86 21.51
CA THR A 303 1.25 3.89 20.79
C THR A 303 2.23 4.89 20.17
N ILE A 304 2.06 5.21 18.89
CA ILE A 304 2.88 6.17 18.14
C ILE A 304 1.95 7.25 17.59
N THR A 305 2.09 8.48 18.06
CA THR A 305 1.24 9.60 17.64
C THR A 305 2.05 10.74 17.06
N ASP A 306 1.41 11.50 16.17
CA ASP A 306 1.91 12.80 15.74
C ASP A 306 3.22 12.79 14.93
N MET A 307 3.54 11.65 14.32
CA MET A 307 4.80 11.39 13.63
C MET A 307 4.62 11.23 12.10
N GLY A 308 5.73 11.21 11.38
CA GLY A 308 5.79 11.12 9.93
C GLY A 308 5.73 12.49 9.25
N VAL A 309 6.60 12.69 8.26
CA VAL A 309 6.79 13.96 7.55
C VAL A 309 5.86 14.01 6.34
N PRO A 310 5.02 15.04 6.18
CA PRO A 310 4.22 15.21 4.96
C PRO A 310 5.10 15.56 3.75
N GLU A 311 4.61 15.26 2.54
CA GLU A 311 5.28 15.67 1.31
C GLU A 311 5.33 17.21 1.22
N HIS A 312 6.53 17.78 1.01
CA HIS A 312 6.74 19.22 0.90
C HIS A 312 7.80 19.56 -0.15
N GLY A 313 7.38 20.22 -1.24
CA GLY A 313 8.30 20.64 -2.30
C GLY A 313 8.96 19.46 -3.01
N GLN A 314 10.26 19.26 -2.77
CA GLN A 314 11.03 18.11 -3.29
C GLN A 314 11.24 17.01 -2.24
N VAL A 315 10.82 17.22 -1.00
CA VAL A 315 10.96 16.25 0.08
C VAL A 315 9.80 15.26 0.01
N THR A 316 10.13 13.98 -0.10
CA THR A 316 9.14 12.89 -0.08
C THR A 316 8.53 12.75 1.30
N ALA A 317 7.27 12.32 1.33
CA ALA A 317 6.61 11.95 2.57
C ALA A 317 7.39 10.84 3.31
N GLU A 318 7.44 10.95 4.64
CA GLU A 318 7.94 9.90 5.53
C GLU A 318 6.78 9.33 6.38
N PRO A 319 6.72 8.01 6.57
CA PRO A 319 5.78 7.38 7.50
C PRO A 319 6.17 7.63 8.95
N ALA A 320 5.24 7.42 9.89
CA ALA A 320 5.61 7.39 11.31
C ALA A 320 6.53 6.20 11.62
N VAL A 321 6.31 5.06 10.96
CA VAL A 321 7.21 3.90 10.99
C VAL A 321 7.48 3.41 9.58
N GLY A 322 8.73 3.53 9.14
CA GLY A 322 9.20 3.04 7.85
C GLY A 322 10.09 1.82 7.98
N PHE A 323 9.81 0.77 7.20
CA PHE A 323 10.70 -0.36 6.98
C PHE A 323 11.29 -0.26 5.57
N ASN A 324 12.56 0.14 5.49
CA ASN A 324 13.26 0.37 4.25
C ASN A 324 13.91 -0.93 3.69
N PRO A 325 14.54 -0.89 2.51
CA PRO A 325 14.97 -2.11 1.81
C PRO A 325 15.85 -3.03 2.66
N ASN A 326 15.57 -4.33 2.65
CA ASN A 326 16.31 -5.34 3.43
C ASN A 326 16.27 -5.15 4.96
N SER A 327 15.44 -4.24 5.49
CA SER A 327 15.12 -4.19 6.92
C SER A 327 14.12 -5.29 7.30
N THR A 328 13.95 -5.52 8.61
CA THR A 328 12.94 -6.43 9.15
C THR A 328 12.41 -5.91 10.50
N GLY A 329 11.49 -6.65 11.13
CA GLY A 329 10.98 -6.27 12.45
C GLY A 329 9.57 -6.75 12.73
N SER A 330 8.97 -6.21 13.79
CA SER A 330 7.61 -6.55 14.21
C SER A 330 6.89 -5.39 14.86
N LEU A 331 5.63 -5.16 14.49
CA LEU A 331 4.69 -4.32 15.22
C LEU A 331 3.58 -5.21 15.78
N VAL A 332 3.53 -5.34 17.10
CA VAL A 332 2.58 -6.19 17.82
C VAL A 332 1.75 -5.33 18.77
N ARG A 333 0.41 -5.41 18.67
CA ARG A 333 -0.51 -4.60 19.49
C ARG A 333 -0.11 -3.12 19.51
N THR A 334 0.13 -2.58 18.32
CA THR A 334 0.67 -1.22 18.13
C THR A 334 -0.41 -0.31 17.57
N THR A 335 -0.59 0.87 18.17
CA THR A 335 -1.52 1.89 17.67
C THR A 335 -0.73 3.04 17.06
N LEU A 336 -1.08 3.45 15.84
CA LEU A 336 -0.50 4.57 15.13
C LEU A 336 -1.61 5.60 14.88
N GLN A 337 -1.54 6.78 15.49
CA GLN A 337 -2.59 7.79 15.42
C GLN A 337 -2.09 9.16 14.96
N ARG A 338 -2.89 9.86 14.13
CA ARG A 338 -2.59 11.24 13.68
C ARG A 338 -1.22 11.38 13.03
N ASN A 339 -0.79 10.35 12.29
CA ASN A 339 0.48 10.34 11.60
C ASN A 339 0.35 10.86 10.16
N ASN A 340 1.44 11.07 9.43
CA ASN A 340 1.33 11.36 8.00
C ASN A 340 0.90 10.10 7.21
N ILE A 341 1.78 9.10 7.14
CA ILE A 341 1.47 7.69 6.83
C ILE A 341 1.64 6.92 8.13
N GLY A 342 0.78 5.95 8.43
CA GLY A 342 0.95 5.15 9.66
C GLY A 342 2.22 4.30 9.60
N VAL A 343 2.19 3.27 8.77
CA VAL A 343 3.33 2.37 8.56
C VAL A 343 3.56 2.12 7.07
N GLU A 344 4.82 2.15 6.66
CA GLU A 344 5.24 1.75 5.32
C GLU A 344 6.24 0.59 5.41
N VAL A 345 5.98 -0.46 4.63
CA VAL A 345 6.87 -1.60 4.43
C VAL A 345 7.32 -1.59 2.98
N SER A 346 8.52 -1.07 2.73
CA SER A 346 9.04 -0.77 1.40
C SER A 346 10.29 -1.60 1.11
N ARG A 347 10.14 -2.66 0.31
CA ARG A 347 11.21 -3.63 -0.02
C ARG A 347 11.88 -4.27 1.21
N ALA A 348 11.22 -4.22 2.35
CA ALA A 348 11.62 -4.91 3.58
C ALA A 348 11.26 -6.41 3.52
N GLN A 349 11.80 -7.17 4.47
CA GLN A 349 11.68 -8.63 4.48
C GLN A 349 11.15 -9.12 5.83
N ASN A 350 10.23 -10.09 5.79
CA ASN A 350 9.74 -10.83 6.96
C ASN A 350 9.19 -9.97 8.10
N VAL A 351 8.64 -8.79 7.78
CA VAL A 351 8.02 -7.91 8.79
C VAL A 351 6.75 -8.57 9.34
N ASN A 352 6.57 -8.55 10.66
CA ASN A 352 5.35 -9.06 11.30
C ASN A 352 4.45 -7.92 11.76
N LEU A 353 3.24 -7.82 11.24
CA LEU A 353 2.21 -6.88 11.67
C LEU A 353 1.07 -7.64 12.32
N ASP A 354 0.92 -7.54 13.64
CA ASP A 354 -0.11 -8.26 14.39
C ASP A 354 -0.82 -7.34 15.40
N GLY A 355 -2.13 -7.13 15.23
CA GLY A 355 -2.88 -6.24 16.11
C GLY A 355 -2.48 -4.78 15.93
N VAL A 356 -2.16 -4.37 14.70
CA VAL A 356 -1.80 -2.99 14.38
C VAL A 356 -3.05 -2.19 14.04
N THR A 357 -3.26 -1.08 14.74
CA THR A 357 -4.34 -0.12 14.45
C THR A 357 -3.73 1.16 13.92
N VAL A 358 -4.12 1.59 12.74
CA VAL A 358 -3.76 2.90 12.18
C VAL A 358 -5.00 3.77 12.06
N THR A 359 -4.99 4.93 12.70
CA THR A 359 -6.16 5.82 12.70
C THR A 359 -5.81 7.28 12.52
N GLU A 360 -6.69 8.02 11.83
CA GLU A 360 -6.56 9.47 11.63
C GLU A 360 -5.24 9.89 10.97
N SER A 361 -4.59 9.00 10.20
CA SER A 361 -3.43 9.39 9.40
C SER A 361 -3.85 10.37 8.32
N GLN A 362 -2.98 11.31 7.98
CA GLN A 362 -3.24 12.33 6.96
C GLN A 362 -3.41 11.72 5.57
N THR A 363 -2.65 10.67 5.26
CA THR A 363 -2.67 9.96 3.99
C THR A 363 -3.02 8.49 4.21
N ASP A 364 -2.27 7.55 3.65
CA ASP A 364 -2.55 6.12 3.75
C ASP A 364 -2.29 5.59 5.18
N GLY A 365 -3.09 4.61 5.59
CA GLY A 365 -2.90 3.94 6.87
C GLY A 365 -1.68 3.01 6.85
N ILE A 366 -1.79 1.93 6.08
CA ILE A 366 -0.76 0.89 5.92
C ILE A 366 -0.32 0.82 4.45
N VAL A 367 0.98 0.93 4.19
CA VAL A 367 1.55 0.85 2.85
C VAL A 367 2.46 -0.36 2.75
N LEU A 368 2.19 -1.24 1.80
CA LEU A 368 3.02 -2.39 1.45
C LEU A 368 3.53 -2.21 0.03
N ASN A 369 4.84 -2.02 -0.15
CA ASN A 369 5.43 -1.71 -1.44
C ASN A 369 6.63 -2.62 -1.73
N ALA A 370 6.42 -3.60 -2.62
CA ALA A 370 7.43 -4.59 -2.99
C ALA A 370 8.09 -5.32 -1.79
N ASP A 371 7.37 -5.44 -0.68
CA ASP A 371 7.81 -6.12 0.54
C ASP A 371 7.76 -7.64 0.36
N LYS A 372 8.59 -8.39 1.10
CA LYS A 372 8.70 -9.85 0.96
C LYS A 372 8.43 -10.57 2.27
N GLY A 373 7.56 -11.57 2.25
CA GLY A 373 7.32 -12.43 3.41
C GLY A 373 6.67 -11.73 4.61
N THR A 374 6.12 -10.52 4.44
CA THR A 374 5.39 -9.82 5.49
C THR A 374 4.19 -10.65 5.95
N ARG A 375 4.05 -10.80 7.26
CA ARG A 375 2.93 -11.49 7.91
C ARG A 375 1.99 -10.45 8.51
N MET A 376 0.70 -10.71 8.39
CA MET A 376 -0.35 -9.76 8.76
C MET A 376 -1.46 -10.49 9.50
N ALA A 377 -1.86 -9.95 10.64
CA ALA A 377 -3.01 -10.42 11.41
C ALA A 377 -3.63 -9.25 12.18
N ASN A 378 -4.95 -9.27 12.32
CA ASN A 378 -5.70 -8.36 13.20
C ASN A 378 -5.42 -6.86 12.94
N LEU A 379 -5.31 -6.47 11.66
CA LEU A 379 -5.00 -5.11 11.24
C LEU A 379 -6.27 -4.26 11.17
N ARG A 380 -6.19 -3.01 11.64
CA ARG A 380 -7.27 -2.02 11.54
C ARG A 380 -6.75 -0.74 10.91
N ALA A 381 -7.48 -0.20 9.93
CA ALA A 381 -7.17 1.11 9.34
C ALA A 381 -8.43 1.98 9.26
N GLU A 382 -8.48 3.03 10.08
CA GLU A 382 -9.72 3.78 10.33
C GLU A 382 -9.55 5.29 10.17
N ASN A 383 -10.55 5.95 9.58
CA ASN A 383 -10.62 7.42 9.50
C ASN A 383 -9.38 8.10 8.87
N ASN A 384 -8.62 7.40 8.03
CA ASN A 384 -7.42 7.97 7.39
C ASN A 384 -7.82 8.86 6.20
N GLY A 385 -7.00 9.89 5.93
CA GLY A 385 -7.21 10.83 4.82
C GLY A 385 -6.89 10.27 3.43
N GLY A 386 -6.23 9.10 3.37
CA GLY A 386 -5.98 8.31 2.17
C GLY A 386 -6.75 6.98 2.18
N ASN A 387 -6.08 5.92 1.76
CA ASN A 387 -6.60 4.56 1.79
C ASN A 387 -6.37 3.90 3.16
N GLY A 388 -7.17 2.89 3.50
CA GLY A 388 -6.90 2.07 4.69
C GLY A 388 -5.59 1.30 4.54
N MET A 389 -5.48 0.53 3.45
CA MET A 389 -4.25 -0.14 3.04
C MET A 389 -3.97 0.03 1.55
N PHE A 390 -2.70 0.30 1.22
CA PHE A 390 -2.18 0.29 -0.13
C PHE A 390 -1.20 -0.87 -0.32
N VAL A 391 -1.38 -1.64 -1.39
CA VAL A 391 -0.51 -2.75 -1.77
C VAL A 391 -0.01 -2.55 -3.20
N GLY A 392 1.30 -2.40 -3.36
CA GLY A 392 1.95 -2.09 -4.63
C GLY A 392 3.33 -2.74 -4.81
N GLY A 393 3.94 -2.48 -5.97
CA GLY A 393 5.26 -2.98 -6.32
C GLY A 393 5.27 -4.45 -6.77
N ALA A 394 6.46 -5.05 -6.91
CA ALA A 394 6.58 -6.44 -7.34
C ALA A 394 5.95 -7.41 -6.33
N ASN A 395 5.16 -8.38 -6.80
CA ASN A 395 4.56 -9.40 -5.92
C ASN A 395 5.66 -10.24 -5.25
N SER A 396 5.41 -10.63 -4.01
CA SER A 396 6.30 -11.44 -3.18
C SER A 396 5.71 -12.77 -2.74
N ASN A 397 4.60 -13.21 -3.35
CA ASN A 397 3.84 -14.43 -3.02
C ASN A 397 3.27 -14.46 -1.59
N ARG A 398 3.36 -13.38 -0.82
CA ARG A 398 2.71 -13.27 0.50
C ARG A 398 1.18 -13.13 0.32
N SER A 399 0.43 -13.64 1.29
CA SER A 399 -1.01 -13.38 1.37
C SER A 399 -1.28 -12.03 2.05
N VAL A 400 -2.23 -11.26 1.52
CA VAL A 400 -2.78 -10.05 2.15
C VAL A 400 -4.06 -10.46 2.88
N SER A 401 -4.09 -10.36 4.21
CA SER A 401 -5.22 -10.85 4.99
C SER A 401 -5.37 -10.15 6.34
N GLY A 402 -6.50 -10.40 7.01
CA GLY A 402 -6.72 -9.98 8.39
C GLY A 402 -6.89 -8.48 8.57
N LEU A 403 -7.40 -7.78 7.54
CA LEU A 403 -7.60 -6.34 7.53
C LEU A 403 -9.07 -5.99 7.73
N THR A 404 -9.35 -5.07 8.65
CA THR A 404 -10.63 -4.34 8.71
C THR A 404 -10.41 -2.85 8.48
N THR A 405 -11.19 -2.23 7.60
CA THR A 405 -11.12 -0.79 7.34
C THR A 405 -12.44 -0.10 7.59
N LYS A 406 -12.35 1.16 8.03
CA LYS A 406 -13.53 1.97 8.32
C LYS A 406 -13.33 3.45 8.02
N ASN A 407 -14.29 4.07 7.33
CA ASN A 407 -14.37 5.53 7.17
C ASN A 407 -13.11 6.21 6.57
N ASN A 408 -12.28 5.49 5.81
CA ASN A 408 -11.13 6.11 5.14
C ASN A 408 -11.63 7.00 3.99
N ALA A 409 -10.89 8.06 3.68
CA ALA A 409 -11.33 9.04 2.69
C ALA A 409 -11.25 8.54 1.25
N LEU A 410 -10.42 7.53 0.99
CA LEU A 410 -10.33 6.84 -0.31
C LEU A 410 -10.88 5.42 -0.21
N TYR A 411 -10.09 4.41 -0.61
CA TYR A 411 -10.52 3.02 -0.58
C TYR A 411 -10.11 2.34 0.72
N GLY A 412 -10.87 1.33 1.16
CA GLY A 412 -10.43 0.45 2.24
C GLY A 412 -9.13 -0.27 1.87
N LEU A 413 -9.11 -0.92 0.72
CA LEU A 413 -7.93 -1.60 0.18
C LEU A 413 -7.68 -1.21 -1.29
N VAL A 414 -6.43 -0.88 -1.60
CA VAL A 414 -5.93 -0.74 -2.97
C VAL A 414 -4.89 -1.82 -3.25
N VAL A 415 -5.08 -2.56 -4.33
CA VAL A 415 -4.09 -3.50 -4.86
C VAL A 415 -3.71 -3.04 -6.27
N THR A 416 -2.45 -2.69 -6.44
CA THR A 416 -1.94 -2.14 -7.70
C THR A 416 -0.70 -2.88 -8.17
N GLN A 417 -0.60 -3.10 -9.49
CA GLN A 417 0.60 -3.67 -10.12
C GLN A 417 1.07 -5.02 -9.53
N GLN A 418 0.15 -5.81 -8.98
CA GLN A 418 0.42 -7.14 -8.46
C GLN A 418 0.22 -8.21 -9.54
N ASP A 419 1.03 -9.26 -9.53
CA ASP A 419 0.88 -10.46 -10.37
C ASP A 419 0.92 -11.72 -9.51
N GLY A 420 -0.20 -12.43 -9.36
CA GLY A 420 -0.28 -13.65 -8.54
C GLY A 420 -0.56 -13.44 -7.05
N ALA A 421 -0.92 -12.24 -6.61
CA ALA A 421 -1.20 -11.99 -5.19
C ALA A 421 -2.52 -12.62 -4.75
N LYS A 422 -2.56 -13.04 -3.48
CA LYS A 422 -3.74 -13.63 -2.83
C LYS A 422 -4.23 -12.72 -1.72
N VAL A 423 -5.50 -12.37 -1.76
CA VAL A 423 -6.16 -11.52 -0.77
C VAL A 423 -7.31 -12.29 -0.14
N SER A 424 -7.38 -12.34 1.19
CA SER A 424 -8.40 -13.13 1.87
C SER A 424 -8.83 -12.54 3.22
N GLY A 425 -10.10 -12.71 3.58
CA GLY A 425 -10.59 -12.39 4.93
C GLY A 425 -10.47 -10.90 5.26
N ILE A 426 -11.00 -10.04 4.39
CA ILE A 426 -10.95 -8.58 4.53
C ILE A 426 -12.37 -8.03 4.64
N ALA A 427 -12.57 -7.10 5.58
CA ALA A 427 -13.83 -6.37 5.72
C ALA A 427 -13.60 -4.87 5.61
N THR A 428 -14.45 -4.20 4.84
CA THR A 428 -14.36 -2.75 4.58
C THR A 428 -15.72 -2.11 4.80
N GLU A 429 -15.76 -0.99 5.53
CA GLU A 429 -17.00 -0.33 5.94
C GLU A 429 -16.92 1.19 5.72
N ALA A 430 -17.89 1.74 5.00
CA ALA A 430 -18.07 3.20 4.86
C ALA A 430 -16.84 3.98 4.33
N ASP A 431 -15.91 3.30 3.64
CA ASP A 431 -14.79 3.94 2.96
C ASP A 431 -15.32 4.78 1.78
N LYS A 432 -14.88 6.05 1.71
CA LYS A 432 -15.61 7.09 0.96
C LYS A 432 -15.46 6.98 -0.56
N ALA A 433 -14.42 6.33 -1.07
CA ALA A 433 -14.28 6.03 -2.49
C ALA A 433 -14.79 4.63 -2.87
N GLY A 434 -14.58 3.64 -1.99
CA GLY A 434 -15.05 2.27 -2.17
C GLY A 434 -14.29 1.27 -1.31
N GLY A 435 -14.64 -0.02 -1.41
CA GLY A 435 -14.01 -1.07 -0.61
C GLY A 435 -12.66 -1.46 -1.18
N LEU A 436 -12.70 -2.15 -2.31
CA LEU A 436 -11.52 -2.67 -2.98
C LEU A 436 -11.30 -2.00 -4.33
N ARG A 437 -10.08 -1.54 -4.59
CA ARG A 437 -9.63 -1.14 -5.93
C ARG A 437 -8.54 -2.08 -6.44
N LEU A 438 -8.79 -2.68 -7.61
CA LEU A 438 -7.82 -3.47 -8.36
C LEU A 438 -7.37 -2.70 -9.60
N ASN A 439 -6.08 -2.38 -9.68
CA ASN A 439 -5.49 -1.54 -10.72
C ASN A 439 -4.24 -2.18 -11.33
N GLN A 440 -4.20 -2.40 -12.64
CA GLN A 440 -3.05 -3.02 -13.32
C GLN A 440 -2.63 -4.36 -12.71
N VAL A 441 -3.60 -5.17 -12.27
CA VAL A 441 -3.29 -6.45 -11.61
C VAL A 441 -3.39 -7.63 -12.57
N LYS A 442 -2.66 -8.70 -12.28
CA LYS A 442 -2.66 -9.95 -13.06
C LYS A 442 -2.81 -11.15 -12.14
N ASN A 443 -3.59 -12.15 -12.54
CA ASN A 443 -3.66 -13.46 -11.87
C ASN A 443 -3.94 -13.34 -10.36
N ILE A 444 -4.89 -12.49 -9.97
CA ILE A 444 -5.20 -12.22 -8.56
C ILE A 444 -6.37 -13.06 -8.09
N GLU A 445 -6.25 -13.61 -6.90
CA GLU A 445 -7.30 -14.32 -6.20
C GLU A 445 -7.75 -13.50 -4.98
N ILE A 446 -9.04 -13.15 -4.94
CA ILE A 446 -9.69 -12.48 -3.80
C ILE A 446 -10.73 -13.44 -3.24
N THR A 447 -10.60 -13.83 -1.96
CA THR A 447 -11.59 -14.66 -1.26
C THR A 447 -12.10 -13.97 -0.01
N ASP A 448 -13.32 -14.32 0.42
CA ASP A 448 -13.86 -13.94 1.73
C ASP A 448 -13.80 -12.42 2.00
N TYR A 449 -14.19 -11.64 0.99
CA TYR A 449 -14.13 -10.19 1.03
C TYR A 449 -15.51 -9.59 1.32
N THR A 450 -15.59 -8.71 2.30
CA THR A 450 -16.83 -8.01 2.68
C THR A 450 -16.71 -6.51 2.50
N ALA A 451 -17.75 -5.94 1.90
CA ALA A 451 -17.85 -4.52 1.57
C ALA A 451 -19.21 -3.95 2.00
N THR A 452 -19.25 -3.04 2.96
CA THR A 452 -20.50 -2.51 3.53
C THR A 452 -20.57 -0.98 3.45
N ASP A 453 -21.72 -0.47 3.02
CA ASP A 453 -22.10 0.96 3.08
C ASP A 453 -21.14 1.94 2.38
N GLN A 454 -20.50 1.48 1.31
CA GLN A 454 -19.57 2.27 0.52
C GLN A 454 -20.04 2.46 -0.93
N PRO A 455 -19.62 3.53 -1.63
CA PRO A 455 -20.16 3.83 -2.96
C PRO A 455 -19.95 2.70 -3.98
N ILE A 456 -18.81 2.02 -3.94
CA ILE A 456 -18.48 0.88 -4.79
C ILE A 456 -17.87 -0.20 -3.89
N GLY A 457 -18.41 -1.43 -3.90
CA GLY A 457 -17.84 -2.54 -3.14
C GLY A 457 -16.47 -2.96 -3.69
N ILE A 458 -16.43 -3.37 -4.97
CA ILE A 458 -15.20 -3.73 -5.68
C ILE A 458 -15.14 -2.98 -7.03
N PHE A 459 -14.00 -2.36 -7.31
CA PHE A 459 -13.72 -1.65 -8.55
C PHE A 459 -12.47 -2.21 -9.23
N THR A 460 -12.63 -2.81 -10.41
CA THR A 460 -11.51 -3.31 -11.22
C THR A 460 -11.32 -2.45 -12.45
N HIS A 461 -10.10 -1.99 -12.70
CA HIS A 461 -9.81 -1.13 -13.86
C HIS A 461 -8.35 -1.21 -14.32
N VAL A 462 -8.09 -0.54 -15.46
CA VAL A 462 -6.77 -0.29 -16.07
C VAL A 462 -5.96 -1.57 -16.28
N GLY A 463 -6.22 -2.27 -17.37
CA GLY A 463 -5.36 -3.36 -17.85
C GLY A 463 -5.25 -4.54 -16.89
N SER A 464 -6.25 -4.73 -16.04
CA SER A 464 -6.28 -5.83 -15.09
C SER A 464 -6.81 -7.11 -15.74
N THR A 465 -6.23 -8.27 -15.44
CA THR A 465 -6.61 -9.55 -16.08
C THR A 465 -6.41 -10.76 -15.17
N GLY A 466 -7.17 -11.84 -15.40
CA GLY A 466 -7.05 -13.08 -14.65
C GLY A 466 -7.43 -12.89 -13.19
N ILE A 467 -8.58 -12.26 -12.94
CA ILE A 467 -9.06 -11.99 -11.58
C ILE A 467 -10.09 -13.05 -11.20
N VAL A 468 -9.93 -13.65 -10.02
CA VAL A 468 -10.94 -14.49 -9.38
C VAL A 468 -11.46 -13.78 -8.14
N LEU A 469 -12.77 -13.55 -8.10
CA LEU A 469 -13.51 -13.02 -6.97
C LEU A 469 -14.41 -14.14 -6.44
N ASP A 470 -14.08 -14.71 -5.27
CA ASP A 470 -14.80 -15.82 -4.66
C ASP A 470 -15.33 -15.44 -3.28
N ASN A 471 -16.55 -15.86 -2.96
CA ASN A 471 -17.21 -15.57 -1.68
C ASN A 471 -17.24 -14.07 -1.31
N ILE A 472 -17.55 -13.22 -2.28
CA ILE A 472 -17.66 -11.77 -2.09
C ILE A 472 -19.01 -11.42 -1.48
N ARG A 473 -19.02 -10.56 -0.47
CA ARG A 473 -20.22 -9.97 0.11
C ARG A 473 -20.20 -8.46 -0.04
N THR A 474 -21.21 -7.89 -0.69
CA THR A 474 -21.35 -6.42 -0.77
C THR A 474 -22.75 -5.98 -0.35
N SER A 475 -22.89 -4.95 0.47
CA SER A 475 -24.19 -4.44 0.95
C SER A 475 -24.26 -2.90 1.03
N GLY A 476 -25.46 -2.34 0.82
CA GLY A 476 -25.82 -0.93 1.09
C GLY A 476 -25.24 0.13 0.13
N GLY A 477 -24.29 -0.25 -0.71
CA GLY A 477 -23.58 0.63 -1.64
C GLY A 477 -24.36 1.10 -2.86
N ARG A 478 -23.74 1.96 -3.69
CA ARG A 478 -24.35 2.33 -4.99
C ARG A 478 -24.15 1.20 -6.01
N ARG A 479 -22.98 0.58 -6.03
CA ARG A 479 -22.65 -0.55 -6.88
C ARG A 479 -21.92 -1.62 -6.08
N GLY A 480 -22.28 -2.89 -6.27
CA GLY A 480 -21.58 -4.02 -5.65
C GLY A 480 -20.22 -4.24 -6.28
N VAL A 481 -20.20 -4.79 -7.49
CA VAL A 481 -18.97 -5.07 -8.26
C VAL A 481 -18.99 -4.30 -9.58
N VAL A 482 -17.89 -3.63 -9.90
CA VAL A 482 -17.73 -2.86 -11.14
C VAL A 482 -16.48 -3.33 -11.88
N ILE A 483 -16.71 -3.82 -13.10
CA ILE A 483 -15.69 -4.35 -13.99
C ILE A 483 -15.53 -3.38 -15.16
N GLU A 484 -14.52 -2.52 -15.12
CA GLU A 484 -14.29 -1.54 -16.19
C GLU A 484 -13.83 -2.17 -17.51
N LYS A 485 -13.96 -1.39 -18.59
CA LYS A 485 -13.73 -1.85 -19.98
C LYS A 485 -12.36 -2.44 -20.26
N SER A 486 -11.35 -1.99 -19.54
CA SER A 486 -9.98 -2.47 -19.68
C SER A 486 -9.67 -3.70 -18.83
N THR A 487 -10.67 -4.27 -18.14
CA THR A 487 -10.56 -5.53 -17.41
C THR A 487 -10.88 -6.71 -18.34
N LEU A 488 -10.06 -7.75 -18.29
CA LEU A 488 -10.22 -8.98 -19.06
C LEU A 488 -10.22 -10.20 -18.14
N ASN A 489 -10.81 -11.32 -18.57
CA ASN A 489 -10.72 -12.62 -17.90
C ASN A 489 -10.97 -12.53 -16.38
N LEU A 490 -12.20 -12.17 -16.00
CA LEU A 490 -12.61 -12.05 -14.60
C LEU A 490 -13.71 -13.08 -14.29
N GLU A 491 -13.52 -13.86 -13.23
CA GLU A 491 -14.53 -14.75 -12.67
C GLU A 491 -15.04 -14.19 -11.33
N LEU A 492 -16.36 -14.02 -11.20
CA LEU A 492 -17.04 -13.74 -9.95
C LEU A 492 -17.92 -14.94 -9.58
N LYS A 493 -17.70 -15.54 -8.42
CA LYS A 493 -18.43 -16.75 -8.01
C LYS A 493 -18.82 -16.79 -6.53
N ASN A 494 -19.83 -17.60 -6.22
CA ASN A 494 -20.29 -17.88 -4.85
C ASN A 494 -20.53 -16.63 -4.00
N SER A 495 -21.03 -15.55 -4.62
CA SER A 495 -21.03 -14.22 -4.02
C SER A 495 -22.45 -13.72 -3.75
N THR A 496 -22.59 -12.80 -2.79
CA THR A 496 -23.86 -12.19 -2.39
C THR A 496 -23.77 -10.67 -2.48
N ILE A 497 -24.71 -10.05 -3.17
CA ILE A 497 -24.76 -8.60 -3.38
C ILE A 497 -26.14 -8.09 -3.01
N GLU A 498 -26.22 -7.16 -2.05
CA GLU A 498 -27.49 -6.71 -1.47
C GLU A 498 -27.64 -5.19 -1.54
N GLY A 499 -28.86 -4.72 -1.84
CA GLY A 499 -29.26 -3.33 -1.65
C GLY A 499 -28.53 -2.32 -2.55
N SER A 500 -28.06 -2.75 -3.73
CA SER A 500 -27.30 -1.90 -4.63
C SER A 500 -28.19 -0.87 -5.35
N ARG A 501 -27.96 0.42 -5.09
CA ARG A 501 -28.82 1.52 -5.60
C ARG A 501 -28.75 1.74 -7.12
N VAL A 502 -27.70 1.27 -7.78
CA VAL A 502 -27.50 1.41 -9.24
C VAL A 502 -27.43 0.04 -9.92
N ALA A 503 -26.50 -0.81 -9.52
CA ALA A 503 -26.34 -2.15 -10.07
C ALA A 503 -25.65 -3.07 -9.07
N GLY A 504 -26.08 -4.32 -8.98
CA GLY A 504 -25.35 -5.34 -8.21
C GLY A 504 -23.98 -5.60 -8.85
N VAL A 505 -23.99 -6.02 -10.12
CA VAL A 505 -22.77 -6.15 -10.93
C VAL A 505 -22.86 -5.29 -12.19
N ASN A 506 -21.85 -4.47 -12.44
CA ASN A 506 -21.73 -3.65 -13.63
C ASN A 506 -20.55 -4.12 -14.48
N VAL A 507 -20.82 -4.59 -15.70
CA VAL A 507 -19.82 -5.22 -16.57
C VAL A 507 -19.58 -4.36 -17.80
N GLY A 508 -18.38 -3.79 -17.90
CA GLY A 508 -17.84 -3.17 -19.11
C GLY A 508 -16.68 -3.93 -19.73
N GLY A 509 -16.00 -4.81 -18.96
CA GLY A 509 -14.87 -5.63 -19.40
C GLY A 509 -15.25 -6.81 -20.30
N LYS A 510 -14.26 -7.65 -20.65
CA LYS A 510 -14.44 -8.80 -21.55
C LYS A 510 -14.02 -10.10 -20.89
N GLU A 511 -14.53 -11.22 -21.42
CA GLU A 511 -14.27 -12.57 -20.88
C GLU A 511 -14.65 -12.66 -19.40
N VAL A 512 -15.87 -12.23 -19.09
CA VAL A 512 -16.38 -12.15 -17.72
C VAL A 512 -17.30 -13.32 -17.45
N ARG A 513 -17.03 -14.07 -16.38
CA ARG A 513 -17.88 -15.17 -15.90
C ARG A 513 -18.46 -14.80 -14.55
N ILE A 514 -19.77 -14.96 -14.40
CA ILE A 514 -20.49 -14.75 -13.15
C ILE A 514 -21.24 -16.04 -12.85
N ASN A 515 -20.85 -16.74 -11.78
CA ASN A 515 -21.31 -18.09 -11.49
C ASN A 515 -21.84 -18.23 -10.06
N GLY A 516 -23.10 -18.64 -9.88
CA GLY A 516 -23.66 -18.88 -8.55
C GLY A 516 -23.73 -17.63 -7.68
N VAL A 517 -24.01 -16.47 -8.29
CA VAL A 517 -24.10 -15.19 -7.59
C VAL A 517 -25.55 -14.87 -7.24
N GLN A 518 -25.77 -14.47 -6.00
CA GLN A 518 -27.06 -14.04 -5.47
C GLN A 518 -27.09 -12.52 -5.37
N ILE A 519 -28.12 -11.90 -5.95
CA ILE A 519 -28.30 -10.45 -5.93
C ILE A 519 -29.69 -10.12 -5.42
N THR A 520 -29.76 -9.39 -4.31
CA THR A 520 -31.02 -9.04 -3.66
C THR A 520 -31.22 -7.53 -3.66
N ASP A 521 -32.43 -7.10 -4.03
CA ASP A 521 -32.91 -5.73 -3.95
C ASP A 521 -31.98 -4.68 -4.60
N ALA A 522 -31.46 -5.02 -5.78
CA ALA A 522 -30.66 -4.12 -6.59
C ALA A 522 -31.52 -3.40 -7.64
N LYS A 523 -31.21 -2.13 -7.94
CA LYS A 523 -31.90 -1.42 -9.04
C LYS A 523 -31.75 -2.16 -10.37
N ALA A 524 -30.55 -2.62 -10.68
CA ALA A 524 -30.29 -3.60 -11.73
C ALA A 524 -29.49 -4.73 -11.10
N GLY A 525 -29.90 -5.99 -11.24
CA GLY A 525 -29.11 -7.12 -10.77
C GLY A 525 -27.74 -7.15 -11.45
N VAL A 526 -27.74 -7.34 -12.77
CA VAL A 526 -26.56 -7.27 -13.62
C VAL A 526 -26.79 -6.31 -14.78
N ARG A 527 -25.81 -5.43 -15.02
CA ARG A 527 -25.84 -4.47 -16.12
C ARG A 527 -24.61 -4.65 -17.02
N LEU A 528 -24.85 -4.98 -18.28
CA LEU A 528 -23.82 -5.11 -19.30
C LEU A 528 -23.75 -3.82 -20.13
N GLU A 529 -22.62 -3.14 -20.06
CA GLU A 529 -22.39 -1.86 -20.72
C GLU A 529 -21.88 -2.04 -22.15
N ARG A 530 -21.90 -0.95 -22.92
CA ARG A 530 -21.28 -0.89 -24.24
C ARG A 530 -19.79 -1.23 -24.15
N GLY A 531 -19.35 -2.21 -24.95
CA GLY A 531 -17.98 -2.70 -25.02
C GLY A 531 -17.74 -4.01 -24.26
N ALA A 532 -18.69 -4.46 -23.43
CA ALA A 532 -18.63 -5.76 -22.79
C ALA A 532 -18.73 -6.88 -23.83
N ALA A 533 -17.89 -7.91 -23.72
CA ALA A 533 -17.87 -9.01 -24.68
C ALA A 533 -17.53 -10.35 -24.01
N HIS A 534 -18.04 -11.45 -24.56
CA HIS A 534 -17.82 -12.81 -24.04
C HIS A 534 -18.21 -12.92 -22.56
N VAL A 535 -19.46 -12.52 -22.26
CA VAL A 535 -19.98 -12.51 -20.88
C VAL A 535 -20.85 -13.74 -20.66
N GLN A 536 -20.56 -14.49 -19.61
CA GLN A 536 -21.30 -15.69 -19.20
C GLN A 536 -21.90 -15.47 -17.82
N LEU A 537 -23.22 -15.57 -17.72
CA LEU A 537 -23.97 -15.53 -16.47
C LEU A 537 -24.55 -16.93 -16.23
N THR A 538 -24.22 -17.58 -15.12
CA THR A 538 -24.60 -18.99 -14.87
C THR A 538 -25.09 -19.19 -13.45
N GLY A 539 -26.23 -19.86 -13.28
CA GLY A 539 -26.77 -20.23 -11.97
C GLY A 539 -27.00 -19.04 -11.04
N MET A 540 -27.35 -17.88 -11.60
CA MET A 540 -27.58 -16.68 -10.81
C MET A 540 -28.96 -16.68 -10.18
N THR A 541 -29.06 -16.09 -8.99
CA THR A 541 -30.34 -15.76 -8.36
C THR A 541 -30.47 -14.25 -8.20
N ILE A 542 -31.55 -13.68 -8.70
CA ILE A 542 -31.90 -12.27 -8.51
C ILE A 542 -33.24 -12.23 -7.79
N ASP A 543 -33.30 -11.59 -6.63
CA ASP A 543 -34.53 -11.46 -5.84
C ASP A 543 -34.87 -9.99 -5.56
N GLY A 544 -36.06 -9.57 -5.96
CA GLY A 544 -36.53 -8.19 -5.84
C GLY A 544 -35.82 -7.22 -6.79
N GLY A 545 -35.80 -5.94 -6.41
CA GLY A 545 -35.19 -4.90 -7.24
C GLY A 545 -36.03 -4.47 -8.45
N ARG A 546 -35.43 -3.63 -9.31
CA ARG A 546 -36.13 -3.06 -10.46
C ARG A 546 -35.97 -3.87 -11.73
N ASP A 547 -34.74 -4.04 -12.19
CA ASP A 547 -34.38 -4.80 -13.38
C ASP A 547 -33.48 -5.97 -12.98
N GLY A 548 -33.62 -7.13 -13.64
CA GLY A 548 -32.78 -8.29 -13.37
C GLY A 548 -31.46 -8.19 -14.13
N VAL A 549 -31.42 -8.73 -15.36
CA VAL A 549 -30.28 -8.57 -16.27
C VAL A 549 -30.62 -7.54 -17.35
N VAL A 550 -29.79 -6.51 -17.49
CA VAL A 550 -29.93 -5.47 -18.52
C VAL A 550 -28.69 -5.46 -19.40
N SER A 551 -28.86 -5.73 -20.69
CA SER A 551 -27.76 -5.72 -21.65
C SER A 551 -27.86 -4.56 -22.65
N SER A 552 -26.71 -3.99 -23.01
CA SER A 552 -26.60 -2.90 -23.99
C SER A 552 -26.45 -3.43 -25.42
N ALA A 553 -26.96 -2.67 -26.40
CA ALA A 553 -26.78 -2.96 -27.83
C ALA A 553 -25.33 -2.93 -28.32
N GLY A 554 -24.41 -2.34 -27.54
CA GLY A 554 -22.99 -2.37 -27.85
C GLY A 554 -22.19 -3.41 -27.07
N ALA A 555 -22.85 -4.36 -26.39
CA ALA A 555 -22.21 -5.56 -25.88
C ALA A 555 -22.25 -6.68 -26.93
N ALA A 556 -21.43 -7.73 -26.75
CA ALA A 556 -21.36 -8.87 -27.66
C ALA A 556 -21.21 -10.20 -26.89
N ASP A 557 -21.61 -11.30 -27.53
CA ASP A 557 -21.41 -12.67 -27.03
C ASP A 557 -21.83 -12.85 -25.57
N VAL A 558 -23.10 -12.53 -25.30
CA VAL A 558 -23.70 -12.64 -23.97
C VAL A 558 -24.49 -13.94 -23.88
N THR A 559 -24.13 -14.77 -22.90
CA THR A 559 -24.85 -16.01 -22.57
C THR A 559 -25.38 -15.94 -21.14
N ILE A 560 -26.66 -16.25 -20.96
CA ILE A 560 -27.34 -16.37 -19.67
C ILE A 560 -27.82 -17.80 -19.55
N THR A 561 -27.44 -18.48 -18.46
CA THR A 561 -27.78 -19.89 -18.23
C THR A 561 -28.32 -20.08 -16.81
N ASP A 562 -29.46 -20.76 -16.70
CA ASP A 562 -30.08 -21.12 -15.41
C ASP A 562 -30.31 -19.92 -14.47
N LEU A 563 -30.82 -18.80 -15.00
CA LEU A 563 -31.17 -17.63 -14.20
C LEU A 563 -32.45 -17.89 -13.40
N THR A 564 -32.40 -17.65 -12.09
CA THR A 564 -33.59 -17.53 -11.23
C THR A 564 -33.84 -16.05 -10.96
N ALA A 565 -34.97 -15.50 -11.40
CA ALA A 565 -35.35 -14.11 -11.14
C ALA A 565 -36.72 -14.05 -10.45
N ASN A 566 -36.75 -13.58 -9.22
CA ASN A 566 -37.96 -13.53 -8.39
C ASN A 566 -38.35 -12.08 -8.12
N ASN A 567 -39.62 -11.76 -8.34
CA ASN A 567 -40.23 -10.49 -7.95
C ASN A 567 -39.51 -9.23 -8.46
N VAL A 568 -38.83 -9.33 -9.61
CA VAL A 568 -38.19 -8.18 -10.28
C VAL A 568 -39.28 -7.28 -10.85
N SER A 569 -39.34 -6.02 -10.40
CA SER A 569 -40.52 -5.19 -10.63
C SER A 569 -40.77 -4.77 -12.09
N ASP A 570 -39.74 -4.59 -12.91
CA ASP A 570 -39.83 -4.06 -14.29
C ASP A 570 -39.57 -5.16 -15.33
N GLY A 571 -38.30 -5.45 -15.66
CA GLY A 571 -37.91 -6.52 -16.56
C GLY A 571 -36.92 -7.48 -15.90
N ALA A 572 -37.28 -8.76 -15.79
CA ALA A 572 -36.34 -9.77 -15.28
C ALA A 572 -35.14 -9.95 -16.22
N ILE A 573 -35.37 -9.94 -17.53
CA ILE A 573 -34.31 -9.88 -18.54
C ILE A 573 -34.66 -8.81 -19.58
N ARG A 574 -33.72 -7.90 -19.86
CA ARG A 574 -33.81 -6.86 -20.89
C ARG A 574 -32.61 -6.96 -21.82
N LEU A 575 -32.83 -7.58 -22.98
CA LEU A 575 -31.80 -7.86 -23.96
C LEU A 575 -31.83 -6.85 -25.10
N ALA A 576 -30.77 -6.05 -25.19
CA ALA A 576 -30.49 -5.26 -26.37
C ALA A 576 -29.25 -5.74 -27.14
N THR A 577 -28.53 -6.72 -26.60
CA THR A 577 -27.32 -7.29 -27.21
C THR A 577 -27.68 -8.19 -28.39
N PRO A 578 -27.13 -7.96 -29.59
CA PRO A 578 -27.31 -8.85 -30.72
C PRO A 578 -26.76 -10.25 -30.44
N ASN A 579 -27.48 -11.27 -30.92
CA ASN A 579 -27.15 -12.68 -30.82
C ASN A 579 -26.97 -13.18 -29.37
N ALA A 580 -27.61 -12.53 -28.41
CA ALA A 580 -27.61 -13.01 -27.03
C ALA A 580 -28.32 -14.37 -26.91
N VAL A 581 -27.79 -15.23 -26.04
CA VAL A 581 -28.35 -16.56 -25.77
C VAL A 581 -28.84 -16.59 -24.32
N VAL A 582 -30.10 -16.97 -24.14
CA VAL A 582 -30.69 -17.30 -22.84
C VAL A 582 -31.09 -18.75 -22.87
N ASN A 583 -30.55 -19.56 -21.97
CA ASN A 583 -30.82 -21.00 -21.92
C ASN A 583 -31.13 -21.45 -20.49
N GLY A 584 -32.33 -21.97 -20.26
CA GLY A 584 -32.74 -22.38 -18.93
C GLY A 584 -33.10 -21.21 -18.02
N GLY A 585 -33.74 -21.53 -16.90
CA GLY A 585 -34.05 -20.58 -15.83
C GLY A 585 -35.54 -20.40 -15.55
N THR A 586 -35.82 -19.71 -14.46
CA THR A 586 -37.16 -19.47 -13.94
C THR A 586 -37.33 -18.00 -13.60
N ILE A 587 -38.38 -17.39 -14.12
CA ILE A 587 -38.79 -16.02 -13.80
C ILE A 587 -40.13 -16.08 -13.08
N THR A 588 -40.22 -15.48 -11.89
CA THR A 588 -41.46 -15.45 -11.11
C THR A 588 -41.86 -14.02 -10.73
N GLY A 589 -43.16 -13.70 -10.90
CA GLY A 589 -43.72 -12.39 -10.55
C GLY A 589 -43.19 -11.22 -11.40
N GLY A 590 -43.50 -9.99 -11.00
CA GLY A 590 -43.00 -8.78 -11.66
C GLY A 590 -43.88 -8.22 -12.79
N SER A 591 -43.43 -7.15 -13.46
CA SER A 591 -44.18 -6.55 -14.56
C SER A 591 -43.95 -7.30 -15.87
N THR A 592 -42.70 -7.49 -16.29
CA THR A 592 -42.36 -8.17 -17.54
C THR A 592 -41.32 -9.26 -17.30
N GLY A 593 -41.53 -10.44 -17.84
CA GLY A 593 -40.54 -11.52 -17.81
C GLY A 593 -39.31 -11.14 -18.66
N ILE A 594 -39.45 -11.23 -19.98
CA ILE A 594 -38.35 -10.96 -20.92
C ILE A 594 -38.71 -9.82 -21.88
N GLN A 595 -37.80 -8.87 -22.06
CA GLN A 595 -37.87 -7.82 -23.09
C GLN A 595 -36.69 -7.97 -24.05
N VAL A 596 -36.98 -8.05 -25.35
CA VAL A 596 -35.96 -8.28 -26.39
C VAL A 596 -36.06 -7.20 -27.45
N THR A 597 -34.95 -6.51 -27.74
CA THR A 597 -34.88 -5.44 -28.75
C THR A 597 -33.81 -5.68 -29.82
N ALA A 598 -33.20 -6.87 -29.83
CA ALA A 598 -32.13 -7.30 -30.75
C ALA A 598 -32.28 -8.81 -31.04
N PRO A 599 -31.66 -9.36 -32.11
CA PRO A 599 -31.74 -10.79 -32.38
C PRO A 599 -31.22 -11.59 -31.20
N ALA A 600 -31.93 -12.66 -30.83
CA ALA A 600 -31.60 -13.47 -29.66
C ALA A 600 -32.17 -14.89 -29.78
N THR A 601 -31.55 -15.84 -29.07
CA THR A 601 -32.09 -17.19 -28.87
C THR A 601 -32.45 -17.36 -27.40
N ILE A 602 -33.68 -17.77 -27.15
CA ILE A 602 -34.23 -18.00 -25.81
C ILE A 602 -34.74 -19.43 -25.78
N SER A 603 -34.17 -20.27 -24.92
CA SER A 603 -34.53 -21.68 -24.82
C SER A 603 -34.79 -22.13 -23.38
N ALA A 604 -35.77 -23.02 -23.19
CA ALA A 604 -36.00 -23.71 -21.92
C ALA A 604 -36.27 -22.80 -20.70
N VAL A 605 -36.91 -21.64 -20.90
CA VAL A 605 -37.21 -20.69 -19.82
C VAL A 605 -38.66 -20.84 -19.35
N ALA A 606 -38.88 -20.90 -18.04
CA ALA A 606 -40.21 -20.84 -17.43
C ALA A 606 -40.50 -19.45 -16.86
N ILE A 607 -41.63 -18.85 -17.22
CA ILE A 607 -42.04 -17.49 -16.83
C ILE A 607 -43.41 -17.58 -16.15
N ASN A 608 -43.49 -17.33 -14.84
CA ASN A 608 -44.67 -17.59 -14.02
C ASN A 608 -45.11 -16.36 -13.21
N GLY A 609 -46.27 -15.79 -13.52
CA GLY A 609 -46.88 -14.70 -12.76
C GLY A 609 -46.65 -13.25 -13.23
N PRO A 610 -45.69 -12.89 -14.12
CA PRO A 610 -45.59 -11.50 -14.58
C PRO A 610 -46.87 -10.97 -15.21
N SER A 611 -47.03 -9.64 -15.24
CA SER A 611 -48.13 -9.02 -15.99
C SER A 611 -48.01 -9.27 -17.50
N ALA A 612 -46.78 -9.23 -18.02
CA ALA A 612 -46.42 -9.55 -19.39
C ALA A 612 -45.33 -10.63 -19.42
N GLY A 613 -45.54 -11.72 -20.14
CA GLY A 613 -44.56 -12.81 -20.24
C GLY A 613 -43.31 -12.40 -21.02
N MET A 614 -43.46 -12.16 -22.33
CA MET A 614 -42.37 -11.75 -23.21
C MET A 614 -42.79 -10.60 -24.13
N ARG A 615 -41.90 -9.62 -24.30
CA ARG A 615 -42.08 -8.50 -25.24
C ARG A 615 -40.95 -8.45 -26.26
N VAL A 616 -41.28 -8.51 -27.55
CA VAL A 616 -40.33 -8.55 -28.67
C VAL A 616 -40.46 -7.30 -29.52
N ARG A 617 -39.35 -6.58 -29.68
CA ARG A 617 -39.21 -5.34 -30.47
C ARG A 617 -37.95 -5.37 -31.35
N SER A 618 -37.56 -6.54 -31.80
CA SER A 618 -36.37 -6.75 -32.64
C SER A 618 -36.76 -6.80 -34.11
N PRO A 619 -36.17 -5.98 -35.00
CA PRO A 619 -36.42 -6.06 -36.45
C PRO A 619 -35.84 -7.34 -37.07
N GLU A 620 -34.91 -7.98 -36.38
CA GLU A 620 -34.29 -9.25 -36.75
C GLU A 620 -34.82 -10.41 -35.91
N MET A 621 -34.55 -11.63 -36.37
CA MET A 621 -35.11 -12.86 -35.80
C MET A 621 -34.78 -13.02 -34.30
N VAL A 622 -35.82 -13.20 -33.51
CA VAL A 622 -35.76 -13.76 -32.16
C VAL A 622 -36.32 -15.18 -32.22
N ARG A 623 -35.57 -16.17 -31.71
CA ARG A 623 -36.05 -17.55 -31.60
C ARG A 623 -36.34 -17.86 -30.14
N ALA A 624 -37.57 -18.27 -29.85
CA ALA A 624 -38.02 -18.72 -28.54
C ALA A 624 -38.43 -20.20 -28.64
N GLU A 625 -37.75 -21.09 -27.93
CA GLU A 625 -37.94 -22.53 -28.04
C GLU A 625 -38.10 -23.19 -26.66
N ASN A 626 -39.05 -24.11 -26.50
CA ASN A 626 -39.32 -24.76 -25.22
C ASN A 626 -39.55 -23.75 -24.08
N VAL A 627 -40.20 -22.62 -24.37
CA VAL A 627 -40.51 -21.58 -23.39
C VAL A 627 -41.90 -21.83 -22.82
N ALA A 628 -42.05 -21.77 -21.50
CA ALA A 628 -43.33 -21.87 -20.82
C ALA A 628 -43.69 -20.51 -20.21
N ILE A 629 -44.78 -19.90 -20.67
CA ILE A 629 -45.24 -18.58 -20.23
C ILE A 629 -46.62 -18.72 -19.57
N GLU A 630 -46.68 -18.43 -18.28
CA GLU A 630 -47.88 -18.29 -17.46
C GLU A 630 -47.97 -16.83 -16.99
N ALA A 631 -48.56 -15.96 -17.82
CA ALA A 631 -48.67 -14.53 -17.53
C ALA A 631 -50.09 -14.15 -17.09
N THR A 632 -50.21 -13.15 -16.22
CA THR A 632 -51.51 -12.76 -15.67
C THR A 632 -52.35 -11.91 -16.63
N SER A 633 -51.72 -11.13 -17.53
CA SER A 633 -52.44 -10.26 -18.47
C SER A 633 -52.09 -10.55 -19.92
N LEU A 634 -50.82 -10.44 -20.31
CA LEU A 634 -50.36 -10.58 -21.70
C LEU A 634 -49.24 -11.62 -21.80
N GLY A 635 -49.44 -12.70 -22.55
CA GLY A 635 -48.43 -13.76 -22.69
C GLY A 635 -47.24 -13.28 -23.52
N LEU A 636 -47.52 -12.98 -24.79
CA LEU A 636 -46.53 -12.58 -25.78
C LEU A 636 -46.95 -11.29 -26.48
N ASP A 637 -46.07 -10.29 -26.50
CA ASP A 637 -46.26 -8.99 -27.15
C ASP A 637 -45.21 -8.78 -28.24
N VAL A 638 -45.58 -8.98 -29.51
CA VAL A 638 -44.69 -8.79 -30.67
C VAL A 638 -45.03 -7.49 -31.37
N ALA A 639 -44.12 -6.51 -31.30
CA ALA A 639 -44.34 -5.22 -31.91
C ALA A 639 -44.33 -5.30 -33.46
N PRO A 640 -45.09 -4.45 -34.16
CA PRO A 640 -45.07 -4.38 -35.62
C PRO A 640 -43.65 -4.25 -36.18
N GLY A 641 -43.35 -5.01 -37.23
CA GLY A 641 -42.02 -5.07 -37.84
C GLY A 641 -41.01 -5.98 -37.13
N SER A 642 -41.41 -6.64 -36.03
CA SER A 642 -40.54 -7.59 -35.34
C SER A 642 -40.66 -9.01 -35.89
N GLN A 643 -39.59 -9.79 -35.78
CA GLN A 643 -39.57 -11.20 -36.21
C GLN A 643 -39.39 -12.14 -35.02
N LEU A 644 -40.38 -13.00 -34.77
CA LEU A 644 -40.33 -14.01 -33.72
C LEU A 644 -40.66 -15.39 -34.28
N VAL A 645 -39.80 -16.37 -34.01
CA VAL A 645 -40.10 -17.79 -34.15
C VAL A 645 -40.42 -18.35 -32.76
N LEU A 646 -41.59 -18.97 -32.62
CA LEU A 646 -41.99 -19.65 -31.38
C LEU A 646 -42.08 -21.16 -31.63
N ALA A 647 -41.25 -21.93 -30.94
CA ALA A 647 -41.10 -23.36 -31.16
C ALA A 647 -41.39 -24.17 -29.89
N ASN A 648 -42.19 -25.23 -29.98
CA ASN A 648 -42.42 -26.19 -28.89
C ASN A 648 -42.73 -25.55 -27.52
N SER A 649 -43.49 -24.43 -27.52
CA SER A 649 -43.66 -23.56 -26.36
C SER A 649 -45.10 -23.52 -25.87
N SER A 650 -45.32 -23.15 -24.61
CA SER A 650 -46.64 -22.89 -24.04
C SER A 650 -46.81 -21.42 -23.65
N VAL A 651 -47.96 -20.83 -23.98
CA VAL A 651 -48.30 -19.45 -23.66
C VAL A 651 -49.74 -19.38 -23.14
N HIS A 652 -49.86 -19.05 -21.86
CA HIS A 652 -51.10 -18.96 -21.12
C HIS A 652 -51.24 -17.56 -20.50
N ALA A 653 -52.23 -16.80 -20.96
CA ALA A 653 -52.55 -15.46 -20.43
C ALA A 653 -53.96 -15.02 -20.82
N LEU A 654 -54.50 -13.98 -20.15
CA LEU A 654 -55.81 -13.40 -20.53
C LEU A 654 -55.82 -12.95 -21.99
N GLU A 655 -54.72 -12.34 -22.45
CA GLU A 655 -54.39 -12.12 -23.85
C GLU A 655 -53.12 -12.93 -24.15
N ALA A 656 -53.26 -14.13 -24.68
CA ALA A 656 -52.12 -15.04 -24.87
C ALA A 656 -51.06 -14.46 -25.83
N VAL A 657 -51.49 -13.89 -26.97
CA VAL A 657 -50.58 -13.29 -27.97
C VAL A 657 -51.16 -12.01 -28.54
N ARG A 658 -50.32 -10.98 -28.60
CA ARG A 658 -50.51 -9.74 -29.36
C ARG A 658 -49.41 -9.62 -30.41
N GLY A 659 -49.80 -9.45 -31.68
CA GLY A 659 -48.86 -9.37 -32.80
C GLY A 659 -48.73 -10.67 -33.59
N VAL A 660 -47.72 -10.73 -34.47
CA VAL A 660 -47.51 -11.85 -35.41
C VAL A 660 -46.20 -12.56 -35.07
N PHE A 661 -46.21 -13.88 -35.13
CA PHE A 661 -45.03 -14.74 -34.96
C PHE A 661 -45.11 -15.93 -35.92
N VAL A 662 -43.98 -16.60 -36.11
CA VAL A 662 -43.86 -17.82 -36.92
C VAL A 662 -43.90 -19.03 -35.97
N PRO A 663 -44.96 -19.85 -36.00
CA PRO A 663 -45.01 -21.07 -35.19
C PRO A 663 -44.15 -22.18 -35.81
N GLU A 664 -43.35 -22.86 -34.98
CA GLU A 664 -42.67 -24.11 -35.31
C GLU A 664 -43.02 -25.20 -34.27
N GLY A 665 -43.13 -26.46 -34.69
CA GLY A 665 -43.44 -27.57 -33.78
C GLY A 665 -44.82 -27.43 -33.09
N VAL A 666 -44.93 -27.97 -31.87
CA VAL A 666 -46.20 -27.99 -31.12
C VAL A 666 -46.25 -26.85 -30.11
N ASN A 667 -47.01 -25.80 -30.41
CA ASN A 667 -47.23 -24.69 -29.49
C ASN A 667 -48.61 -24.75 -28.84
N ASN A 668 -48.67 -24.60 -27.52
CA ASN A 668 -49.93 -24.53 -26.77
C ASN A 668 -50.24 -23.09 -26.39
N ILE A 669 -51.28 -22.51 -26.97
CA ILE A 669 -51.68 -21.11 -26.74
C ILE A 669 -53.12 -21.12 -26.25
N SER A 670 -53.35 -20.72 -25.00
CA SER A 670 -54.69 -20.70 -24.42
C SER A 670 -54.84 -19.66 -23.32
N LEU A 671 -56.06 -19.52 -22.80
CA LEU A 671 -56.32 -18.75 -21.58
C LEU A 671 -55.59 -19.39 -20.39
N PRO A 672 -55.32 -18.64 -19.30
CA PRO A 672 -54.78 -19.23 -18.09
C PRO A 672 -55.73 -20.36 -17.65
N PRO A 673 -55.23 -21.45 -17.06
CA PRO A 673 -56.10 -22.46 -16.48
C PRO A 673 -57.02 -21.74 -15.48
N LEU A 674 -58.31 -21.61 -15.85
CA LEU A 674 -59.31 -21.05 -14.95
C LEU A 674 -59.27 -21.92 -13.71
N ASN A 675 -58.97 -21.31 -12.57
CA ASN A 675 -59.02 -21.98 -11.28
C ASN A 675 -60.51 -22.27 -11.00
N LEU A 676 -61.03 -23.33 -11.64
CA LEU A 676 -62.45 -23.69 -11.70
C LEU A 676 -63.04 -23.88 -10.30
N LEU A 677 -62.19 -24.23 -9.33
CA LEU A 677 -62.49 -24.26 -7.91
C LEU A 677 -62.84 -22.89 -7.32
N ALA A 678 -62.17 -21.81 -7.72
CA ALA A 678 -62.51 -20.45 -7.28
C ALA A 678 -63.76 -19.91 -8.01
N ALA A 679 -63.88 -20.18 -9.32
CA ALA A 679 -65.02 -19.74 -10.12
C ALA A 679 -66.34 -20.45 -9.76
N MET A 680 -66.30 -21.71 -9.30
CA MET A 680 -67.47 -22.40 -8.74
C MET A 680 -67.61 -22.19 -7.22
N GLY A 681 -66.50 -22.04 -6.49
CA GLY A 681 -66.50 -21.87 -5.04
C GLY A 681 -67.10 -20.54 -4.58
N VAL A 682 -66.86 -19.43 -5.28
CA VAL A 682 -67.43 -18.12 -4.92
C VAL A 682 -68.96 -18.10 -5.06
N PRO A 683 -69.58 -18.59 -6.16
CA PRO A 683 -71.03 -18.76 -6.22
C PRO A 683 -71.57 -19.71 -5.15
N LEU A 684 -70.87 -20.79 -4.81
CA LEU A 684 -71.30 -21.74 -3.79
C LEU A 684 -71.23 -21.16 -2.37
N ILE A 685 -70.21 -20.37 -2.06
CA ILE A 685 -70.09 -19.64 -0.78
C ILE A 685 -71.16 -18.56 -0.69
N LEU A 686 -71.39 -17.79 -1.76
CA LEU A 686 -72.48 -16.81 -1.83
C LEU A 686 -73.84 -17.49 -1.68
N LEU A 687 -74.05 -18.65 -2.32
CA LEU A 687 -75.27 -19.46 -2.19
C LEU A 687 -75.44 -19.96 -0.75
N ALA A 688 -74.37 -20.41 -0.09
CA ALA A 688 -74.40 -20.82 1.31
C ALA A 688 -74.79 -19.66 2.23
N ILE A 689 -74.22 -18.46 2.04
CA ILE A 689 -74.57 -17.26 2.79
C ILE A 689 -76.04 -16.87 2.57
N VAL A 690 -76.53 -16.94 1.33
CA VAL A 690 -77.95 -16.67 1.01
C VAL A 690 -78.87 -17.70 1.65
N LEU A 691 -78.51 -18.99 1.60
CA LEU A 691 -79.28 -20.06 2.23
C LEU A 691 -79.31 -19.91 3.76
N GLU A 692 -78.21 -19.49 4.37
CA GLU A 692 -78.11 -19.22 5.80
C GLU A 692 -78.96 -18.02 6.22
N GLN A 693 -78.97 -16.94 5.42
CA GLN A 693 -79.87 -15.80 5.60
C GLN A 693 -81.35 -16.21 5.50
N VAL A 694 -81.70 -17.07 4.54
CA VAL A 694 -83.07 -17.62 4.38
C VAL A 694 -83.44 -18.51 5.58
N HIS A 695 -82.49 -19.29 6.11
CA HIS A 695 -82.70 -20.14 7.28
C HIS A 695 -82.92 -19.31 8.55
N SER A 696 -82.13 -18.26 8.74
CA SER A 696 -82.27 -17.25 9.81
C SER A 696 -83.63 -16.53 9.74
N PHE A 697 -84.09 -16.19 8.53
CA PHE A 697 -85.40 -15.54 8.35
C PHE A 697 -86.58 -16.49 8.64
N ARG A 698 -86.43 -17.79 8.36
CA ARG A 698 -87.42 -18.81 8.74
C ARG A 698 -87.49 -19.02 10.25
N GLN A 699 -86.36 -19.00 10.96
CA GLN A 699 -86.35 -19.14 12.42
C GLN A 699 -86.98 -17.95 13.15
N ARG A 700 -86.94 -16.73 12.59
CA ARG A 700 -87.63 -15.57 13.18
C ARG A 700 -89.15 -15.59 13.06
N LYS A 701 -89.75 -16.47 12.27
CA LYS A 701 -91.22 -16.59 12.14
C LYS A 701 -91.85 -17.61 13.10
N VAL A 702 -91.05 -18.38 13.84
CA VAL A 702 -91.52 -19.39 14.80
C VAL A 702 -90.66 -19.34 16.06
N GLY A 703 -91.00 -18.44 16.98
CA GLY A 703 -90.29 -18.32 18.26
C GLY A 703 -90.83 -17.20 19.13
N GLY A 704 -91.92 -17.46 19.83
CA GLY A 704 -92.62 -16.50 20.68
C GLY A 704 -91.80 -16.01 21.87
N ASN A 705 -91.94 -14.71 22.14
CA ASN A 705 -91.47 -14.02 23.34
C ASN A 705 -92.03 -14.64 24.63
N LYS A 706 -91.15 -15.08 25.54
CA LYS A 706 -91.43 -15.08 26.99
C LYS A 706 -90.30 -14.36 27.72
N LYS A 707 -90.63 -13.21 28.30
CA LYS A 707 -89.83 -12.45 29.26
C LYS A 707 -89.48 -13.31 30.48
N ARG A 708 -88.25 -13.22 30.97
CA ARG A 708 -87.92 -13.47 32.38
C ARG A 708 -86.98 -12.36 32.88
N LEU A 709 -87.36 -11.77 34.01
CA LEU A 709 -86.59 -10.78 34.77
C LEU A 709 -85.33 -11.40 35.40
N PRO A 710 -84.25 -10.62 35.61
CA PRO A 710 -83.14 -11.01 36.48
C PRO A 710 -83.42 -10.72 37.96
N PRO A 711 -82.92 -11.55 38.91
CA PRO A 711 -83.03 -11.30 40.34
C PRO A 711 -81.89 -10.43 40.89
N ALA A 712 -82.11 -9.95 42.11
CA ALA A 712 -81.33 -8.95 42.83
C ALA A 712 -79.95 -9.41 43.33
N ILE A 713 -79.09 -8.41 43.49
CA ILE A 713 -77.76 -8.41 44.13
C ILE A 713 -77.89 -8.73 45.62
N PRO A 714 -76.89 -9.41 46.24
CA PRO A 714 -76.41 -8.93 47.52
C PRO A 714 -74.88 -8.77 47.62
N VAL A 715 -74.53 -7.83 48.48
CA VAL A 715 -73.21 -7.32 48.89
C VAL A 715 -72.53 -8.31 49.85
N GLY A 716 -71.20 -8.38 49.85
CA GLY A 716 -70.42 -9.01 50.92
C GLY A 716 -68.92 -8.84 50.75
N ALA A 717 -68.28 -8.18 51.71
CA ALA A 717 -66.87 -7.81 51.78
C ALA A 717 -65.92 -8.98 52.11
N GLY A 718 -64.65 -8.81 51.73
CA GLY A 718 -63.50 -9.65 52.06
C GLY A 718 -62.27 -9.17 51.30
#